data_AF-A0A3S0VEK2-F1
#
_entry.id   AF-A0A3S0VEK2-F1
#
_cell.length_a   1.000
_cell.length_b   1.000
_cell.length_c   1.000
_cell.angle_alpha   90.00
_cell.angle_beta   90.00
_cell.angle_gamma   90.00
#
_symmetry.space_group_name_H-M   'P 1'
#
loop_
_entity.id
_entity.type
_entity.pdbx_description
1 polymer ?
#
loop_
_entity_poly.entity_id
_entity_poly.type
_entity_poly.pdbx_seq_one_letter_code
_entity_poly.pdbx_strand_id
1 'polypeptide(L)'
;MKSLIPWICFFAASASQQALADNDFDAYRLGNYNKALEPLISKTGKDAVADYYLGRVYLYGYGQLKNTDLAMRYFLKSAEKGYLPAVQLMAKYSLMHDKNPEQAVKWYKQAASEGDINAQLFLAAAYLYGLGVKKNTDVASHYYIDAAKSGNPLAQFALAENFIDSRHSGNTKLGLIWLNKAAANGNPKALTKLAGLYLAGKLVTKDVNKATELLTKAVEQNYTPAMVELGNLALTQGNSNKALDWFNMAAKQKDPEAYLELAHAYLQEKSPIYDPNSGFLWTLKAAQEGFVPAQKELSALYQKGLGVAANQELASEWAARAIQDEKAKPVSAFALAALWLSNGRTDKLENTPYQMSGIFSAWKNPLTWRNNNYNLAPQMETISRQDIFKPRFELTQPNDIPITAYYDALSGKSYEFPANQWTYPLYPLNPQMVSLEKVNSMVLAKQDLPAPYLEASYYGIETEPETADIIALFWLDGWQKQANYSTVFNQMYFRAILGDPQSQFEIGQMFQYGIGVAQNDQAAIVFYQNAAEQQHLGAEYNLGVLYLEHAKEDADYQTALNWLTDSAFKGNDNAQYVLARLLDQGKIGADGKELIKANHEQAISMLYLSAANGFGPAQYQLADYLAHEGTQGLSVEVKKHKLALIRQLYTSAVDNGVAQAYLPLAFYNAMDEDQVKQQKAFATAEEQANSGDEKAALLLAMLYDRGIGTAKDPAKAIYWYQQAGNNPVSQFILGTYTTEGRNIALDKDRGADLLRQSAAAQFPYADFNLAVLAHDVNQPFLPDLVKSYELGNNHAGIVLADYYLAESEQNSDPAKLQQAKQIYTGLAEKGDSNAQLKLAYMLDKGLGSTPDPIAAQRWYTASAEQGNALGQYLLGQFYQVGQIGEPDYNLAKEWYQKSARHLAKASVALGFLYETVDDDYAQALKSYETAANQGDKYGIYNLALMYEYGKGIAVDYPRARALFTDASDKGFPEAMNQLASMYFYGLGQARNDQMALAWYKKAASLGNSNALYTLGLLSETGVTTKLDFQAALKYYEEASQQGNEKAMLALARMYHYGLGVNQDQKRSATLYQKLADRQNAYAQYQLGTYYLDGTAGERIPDKGKFLLEQASQNGNKQARQVLQRLEANQGKVSFIEPIEMNDVPALESSDADRIYLDALNEWNRGDESMSRMILQRLVTQYPNFIPAKRAYEQINQAQLGNTYS
;
A
#
# COMPACT_ATOMS: atom_id res chain seq x y z
N MET A 1 21.31 -30.70 6.23
CA MET A 1 21.89 -29.57 5.49
C MET A 1 20.83 -29.02 4.55
N LYS A 2 20.62 -27.69 4.58
CA LYS A 2 19.83 -26.84 3.66
C LYS A 2 18.31 -26.75 3.87
N SER A 3 17.93 -25.94 4.86
CA SER A 3 16.89 -24.91 4.75
C SER A 3 17.48 -23.65 5.37
N LEU A 4 17.76 -22.63 4.55
CA LEU A 4 18.12 -21.28 4.99
C LEU A 4 17.73 -20.34 3.84
N ILE A 5 16.59 -19.69 3.98
CA ILE A 5 16.25 -18.43 3.31
C ILE A 5 16.05 -17.41 4.44
N PRO A 6 16.57 -16.18 4.30
CA PRO A 6 17.05 -15.41 5.45
C PRO A 6 16.07 -14.34 5.92
N TRP A 7 15.97 -14.24 7.25
CA TRP A 7 15.65 -13.01 7.95
C TRP A 7 16.69 -11.94 7.58
N ILE A 8 16.27 -10.91 6.84
CA ILE A 8 17.04 -9.68 6.67
C ILE A 8 16.14 -8.53 7.14
N CYS A 9 16.46 -8.05 8.34
CA CYS A 9 16.43 -6.65 8.80
C CYS A 9 16.28 -6.61 10.33
N PHE A 10 17.33 -7.07 11.04
CA PHE A 10 17.63 -6.56 12.37
C PHE A 10 19.14 -6.37 12.47
N PHE A 11 19.53 -5.18 12.92
CA PHE A 11 20.87 -4.71 13.25
C PHE A 11 21.80 -4.29 12.11
N ALA A 12 21.57 -3.08 11.62
CA ALA A 12 22.67 -2.14 11.36
C ALA A 12 22.36 -0.82 12.10
N ALA A 13 23.38 -0.32 12.81
CA ALA A 13 23.45 0.95 13.54
C ALA A 13 22.76 1.02 14.93
N SER A 14 23.39 0.37 15.91
CA SER A 14 23.57 0.97 17.24
C SER A 14 24.47 2.21 17.11
N ALA A 15 23.91 3.33 16.63
CA ALA A 15 24.53 4.65 16.62
C ALA A 15 23.47 5.75 16.47
N SER A 16 22.53 5.85 17.41
CA SER A 16 21.85 7.09 17.84
C SER A 16 20.71 6.75 18.82
N GLN A 17 21.05 6.20 19.98
CA GLN A 17 20.18 6.35 21.15
C GLN A 17 20.33 7.77 21.68
N GLN A 18 19.69 8.72 20.99
CA GLN A 18 19.33 10.05 21.50
C GLN A 18 18.49 10.78 20.44
N ALA A 19 17.19 10.57 20.47
CA ALA A 19 16.17 11.53 20.04
C ALA A 19 14.81 10.95 20.46
N LEU A 20 14.35 11.29 21.67
CA LEU A 20 12.91 11.37 21.88
C LEU A 20 12.41 12.38 20.83
N ALA A 21 11.43 11.98 20.02
CA ALA A 21 10.92 12.72 18.88
C ALA A 21 10.72 14.21 19.20
N ASP A 22 11.34 15.07 18.38
CA ASP A 22 11.00 16.48 18.32
C ASP A 22 9.59 16.61 17.70
N ASN A 23 8.54 16.56 18.54
CA ASN A 23 7.12 16.75 18.19
C ASN A 23 6.81 18.15 17.56
N ASP A 24 7.83 18.99 17.38
CA ASP A 24 7.71 20.39 16.95
C ASP A 24 7.49 20.53 15.43
N PHE A 25 7.80 19.50 14.64
CA PHE A 25 7.78 19.57 13.17
C PHE A 25 6.54 18.95 12.52
N ASP A 26 5.71 18.24 13.28
CA ASP A 26 4.54 17.50 12.77
C ASP A 26 3.58 18.43 12.03
N ALA A 27 3.40 19.64 12.56
CA ALA A 27 2.57 20.65 11.92
C ALA A 27 3.05 20.97 10.50
N TYR A 28 4.35 21.08 10.25
CA TYR A 28 4.88 21.30 8.89
C TYR A 28 4.58 20.10 8.00
N ARG A 29 4.90 18.89 8.50
CA ARG A 29 4.75 17.63 7.75
C ARG A 29 3.29 17.32 7.43
N LEU A 30 2.35 17.85 8.20
CA LEU A 30 0.90 17.74 7.99
C LEU A 30 0.28 18.92 7.21
N GLY A 31 1.09 19.87 6.73
CA GLY A 31 0.61 21.03 5.94
C GLY A 31 0.09 22.22 6.76
N ASN A 32 0.25 22.19 8.09
CA ASN A 32 -0.12 23.26 9.02
C ASN A 32 1.03 24.27 9.25
N TYR A 33 1.51 24.92 8.19
CA TYR A 33 2.71 25.77 8.21
C TYR A 33 2.67 26.91 9.24
N ASN A 34 1.51 27.55 9.44
CA ASN A 34 1.34 28.61 10.43
C ASN A 34 1.59 28.13 11.87
N LYS A 35 1.20 26.88 12.18
CA LYS A 35 1.43 26.29 13.50
C LYS A 35 2.88 25.81 13.67
N ALA A 36 3.54 25.45 12.57
CA ALA A 36 4.92 24.98 12.59
C ALA A 36 5.95 26.11 12.78
N LEU A 37 5.59 27.35 12.45
CA LEU A 37 6.54 28.45 12.31
C LEU A 37 7.25 28.82 13.62
N GLU A 38 6.50 29.02 14.71
CA GLU A 38 7.09 29.43 16.00
C GLU A 38 8.06 28.37 16.56
N PRO A 39 7.70 27.07 16.59
CA PRO A 39 8.64 26.01 16.95
C PRO A 39 9.88 25.98 16.06
N LEU A 40 9.71 26.08 14.73
CA LEU A 40 10.82 26.14 13.77
C LEU A 40 11.77 27.31 14.06
N ILE A 41 11.23 28.52 14.24
CA ILE A 41 12.01 29.73 14.52
C ILE A 41 12.82 29.57 15.81
N SER A 42 12.23 28.99 16.86
CA SER A 42 12.89 28.82 18.16
C SER A 42 14.16 27.94 18.11
N LYS A 43 14.25 27.06 17.12
CA LYS A 43 15.38 26.15 16.87
C LYS A 43 16.37 26.64 15.82
N THR A 44 16.09 27.77 15.17
CA THR A 44 16.95 28.30 14.11
C THR A 44 18.39 28.52 14.58
N GLY A 45 19.35 28.23 13.70
CA GLY A 45 20.76 28.33 14.03
C GLY A 45 21.28 27.21 14.94
N LYS A 46 20.43 26.48 15.68
CA LYS A 46 20.81 25.33 16.52
C LYS A 46 20.59 24.01 15.82
N ASP A 47 19.48 23.88 15.11
CA ASP A 47 19.04 22.65 14.45
C ASP A 47 19.11 22.81 12.92
N ALA A 48 19.76 21.86 12.22
CA ALA A 48 19.92 21.93 10.78
C ALA A 48 18.62 21.60 10.01
N VAL A 49 17.78 20.73 10.57
CA VAL A 49 16.48 20.32 10.01
C VAL A 49 15.48 21.46 10.09
N ALA A 50 15.44 22.16 11.24
CA ALA A 50 14.62 23.36 11.42
C ALA A 50 14.98 24.47 10.43
N ASP A 51 16.29 24.74 10.27
CA ASP A 51 16.78 25.72 9.29
C ASP A 51 16.33 25.33 7.87
N TYR A 52 16.41 24.05 7.47
CA TYR A 52 15.95 23.59 6.15
C TYR A 52 14.45 23.82 5.94
N TYR A 53 13.60 23.37 6.87
CA TYR A 53 12.15 23.50 6.72
C TYR A 53 11.70 24.97 6.73
N LEU A 54 12.34 25.81 7.54
CA LEU A 54 12.08 27.24 7.53
C LEU A 54 12.50 27.88 6.19
N GLY A 55 13.63 27.45 5.63
CA GLY A 55 14.04 27.81 4.27
C GLY A 55 12.96 27.48 3.24
N ARG A 56 12.31 26.32 3.33
CA ARG A 56 11.21 25.93 2.43
C ARG A 56 9.95 26.76 2.63
N VAL A 57 9.57 27.04 3.89
CA VAL A 57 8.44 27.93 4.21
C VAL A 57 8.60 29.28 3.50
N TYR A 58 9.78 29.91 3.62
CA TYR A 58 10.05 31.20 2.98
C TYR A 58 10.25 31.09 1.46
N LEU A 59 10.81 29.98 0.94
CA LEU A 59 10.98 29.80 -0.50
C LEU A 59 9.63 29.70 -1.21
N TYR A 60 8.71 28.92 -0.64
CA TYR A 60 7.39 28.70 -1.22
C TYR A 60 6.39 29.76 -0.80
N GLY A 61 6.59 30.47 0.31
CA GLY A 61 5.61 31.43 0.83
C GLY A 61 4.36 30.75 1.39
N TYR A 62 4.51 29.58 2.01
CA TYR A 62 3.42 28.81 2.61
C TYR A 62 3.17 29.26 4.04
N GLY A 63 2.02 29.91 4.28
CA GLY A 63 1.68 30.48 5.59
C GLY A 63 2.47 31.75 5.97
N GLN A 64 3.58 32.01 5.28
CA GLN A 64 4.44 33.16 5.45
C GLN A 64 4.67 33.89 4.13
N LEU A 65 5.15 35.12 4.22
CA LEU A 65 5.55 35.91 3.07
C LEU A 65 6.75 35.24 2.37
N LYS A 66 6.66 35.01 1.05
CA LYS A 66 7.79 34.47 0.29
C LYS A 66 9.00 35.39 0.36
N ASN A 67 10.16 34.84 0.73
CA ASN A 67 11.43 35.56 0.80
C ASN A 67 12.58 34.65 0.34
N THR A 68 12.98 34.77 -0.91
CA THR A 68 14.01 33.91 -1.51
C THR A 68 15.39 34.13 -0.88
N ASP A 69 15.74 35.37 -0.52
CA ASP A 69 17.03 35.69 0.10
C ASP A 69 17.15 35.06 1.50
N LEU A 70 16.09 35.17 2.30
CA LEU A 70 16.02 34.55 3.62
C LEU A 70 16.02 33.02 3.52
N ALA A 71 15.29 32.47 2.55
CA ALA A 71 15.29 31.03 2.28
C ALA A 71 16.69 30.49 1.98
N MET A 72 17.43 31.15 1.08
CA MET A 72 18.80 30.71 0.72
C MET A 72 19.76 30.79 1.91
N ARG A 73 19.63 31.79 2.79
CA ARG A 73 20.43 31.84 4.03
C ARG A 73 20.14 30.66 4.95
N TYR A 74 18.88 30.28 5.08
CA TYR A 74 18.49 29.15 5.89
C TYR A 74 18.98 27.82 5.32
N PHE A 75 18.86 27.63 4.00
CA PHE A 75 19.44 26.47 3.34
C PHE A 75 20.96 26.42 3.47
N LEU A 76 21.64 27.56 3.36
CA LEU A 76 23.08 27.64 3.56
C LEU A 76 23.48 27.22 4.99
N LYS A 77 22.84 27.79 6.02
CA LYS A 77 23.09 27.41 7.43
C LYS A 77 22.85 25.92 7.68
N SER A 78 21.81 25.37 7.09
CA SER A 78 21.48 23.95 7.18
C SER A 78 22.53 23.07 6.48
N ALA A 79 22.97 23.48 5.27
CA ALA A 79 23.98 22.78 4.49
C ALA A 79 25.38 22.82 5.14
N GLU A 80 25.76 23.96 5.74
CA GLU A 80 27.01 24.10 6.48
C GLU A 80 27.10 23.16 7.70
N LYS A 81 25.94 22.78 8.27
CA LYS A 81 25.84 21.77 9.34
C LYS A 81 25.78 20.33 8.82
N GLY A 82 25.77 20.12 7.51
CA GLY A 82 25.77 18.79 6.89
C GLY A 82 24.39 18.16 6.71
N TYR A 83 23.28 18.89 6.84
CA TYR A 83 21.97 18.30 6.54
C TYR A 83 21.83 18.02 5.05
N LEU A 84 21.84 16.73 4.68
CA LEU A 84 21.98 16.27 3.31
C LEU A 84 20.98 16.91 2.32
N PRO A 85 19.67 17.03 2.61
CA PRO A 85 18.73 17.70 1.72
C PRO A 85 19.09 19.16 1.42
N ALA A 86 19.64 19.88 2.41
CA ALA A 86 20.09 21.26 2.21
C ALA A 86 21.38 21.31 1.38
N VAL A 87 22.34 20.40 1.64
CA VAL A 87 23.58 20.29 0.86
C VAL A 87 23.27 20.01 -0.62
N GLN A 88 22.38 19.05 -0.90
CA GLN A 88 21.94 18.72 -2.25
C GLN A 88 21.26 19.92 -2.94
N LEU A 89 20.38 20.63 -2.23
CA LEU A 89 19.72 21.83 -2.75
C LEU A 89 20.75 22.92 -3.09
N MET A 90 21.70 23.21 -2.20
CA MET A 90 22.74 24.20 -2.43
C MET A 90 23.68 23.80 -3.57
N ALA A 91 23.97 22.51 -3.74
CA ALA A 91 24.75 21.99 -4.85
C ALA A 91 24.05 22.24 -6.19
N LYS A 92 22.76 21.88 -6.29
CA LYS A 92 21.94 22.11 -7.48
C LYS A 92 21.75 23.60 -7.78
N TYR A 93 21.49 24.40 -6.74
CA TYR A 93 21.34 25.86 -6.87
C TYR A 93 22.63 26.51 -7.40
N SER A 94 23.78 26.16 -6.81
CA SER A 94 25.09 26.66 -7.26
C SER A 94 25.37 26.27 -8.72
N LEU A 95 24.99 25.05 -9.12
CA LEU A 95 25.21 24.52 -10.45
C LEU A 95 24.32 25.18 -11.52
N MET A 96 23.01 25.24 -11.25
CA MET A 96 21.99 25.58 -12.24
C MET A 96 21.60 27.06 -12.23
N HIS A 97 21.43 27.64 -11.03
CA HIS A 97 21.04 29.03 -10.88
C HIS A 97 22.26 29.95 -10.96
N ASP A 98 23.26 29.73 -10.10
CA ASP A 98 24.45 30.59 -10.04
C ASP A 98 25.45 30.31 -11.16
N LYS A 99 25.26 29.20 -11.90
CA LYS A 99 26.16 28.73 -12.97
C LYS A 99 27.61 28.61 -12.52
N ASN A 100 27.81 28.20 -11.26
CA ASN A 100 29.10 28.07 -10.59
C ASN A 100 29.40 26.58 -10.29
N PRO A 101 29.98 25.84 -11.25
CA PRO A 101 30.27 24.42 -11.07
C PRO A 101 31.36 24.16 -10.02
N GLU A 102 32.26 25.11 -9.75
CA GLU A 102 33.29 24.95 -8.71
C GLU A 102 32.66 24.90 -7.31
N GLN A 103 31.73 25.81 -7.04
CA GLN A 103 30.99 25.82 -5.78
C GLN A 103 30.07 24.60 -5.67
N ALA A 104 29.42 24.19 -6.77
CA ALA A 104 28.62 22.97 -6.79
C ALA A 104 29.45 21.74 -6.44
N VAL A 105 30.68 21.60 -6.96
CA VAL A 105 31.58 20.50 -6.62
C VAL A 105 31.91 20.47 -5.12
N LYS A 106 32.07 21.62 -4.45
CA LYS A 106 32.30 21.64 -2.99
C LYS A 106 31.13 21.01 -2.24
N TRP A 107 29.90 21.40 -2.57
CA TRP A 107 28.71 20.83 -1.94
C TRP A 107 28.52 19.34 -2.29
N TYR A 108 28.72 18.96 -3.55
CA TYR A 108 28.63 17.55 -3.93
C TYR A 108 29.71 16.69 -3.24
N LYS A 109 30.92 17.22 -2.97
CA LYS A 109 31.93 16.50 -2.16
C LYS A 109 31.42 16.18 -0.76
N GLN A 110 30.77 17.14 -0.12
CA GLN A 110 30.16 16.96 1.19
C GLN A 110 29.00 15.97 1.16
N ALA A 111 28.11 16.05 0.16
CA ALA A 111 27.03 15.06 0.01
C ALA A 111 27.59 13.65 -0.27
N ALA A 112 28.64 13.53 -1.10
CA ALA A 112 29.25 12.26 -1.42
C ALA A 112 29.96 11.60 -0.22
N SER A 113 30.53 12.39 0.72
CA SER A 113 31.12 11.85 1.95
C SER A 113 30.06 11.26 2.90
N GLU A 114 28.81 11.71 2.82
CA GLU A 114 27.66 11.14 3.53
C GLU A 114 27.01 9.96 2.78
N GLY A 115 27.61 9.51 1.66
CA GLY A 115 27.12 8.36 0.89
C GLY A 115 26.09 8.68 -0.20
N ASP A 116 25.86 9.95 -0.53
CA ASP A 116 24.91 10.32 -1.59
C ASP A 116 25.38 9.85 -2.97
N ILE A 117 24.63 8.92 -3.57
CA ILE A 117 24.97 8.28 -4.83
C ILE A 117 24.94 9.28 -6.00
N ASN A 118 23.99 10.21 -6.00
CA ASN A 118 23.90 11.21 -7.06
C ASN A 118 25.10 12.16 -7.02
N ALA A 119 25.54 12.58 -5.83
CA ALA A 119 26.74 13.39 -5.66
C ALA A 119 28.00 12.64 -6.10
N GLN A 120 28.13 11.36 -5.75
CA GLN A 120 29.25 10.51 -6.21
C GLN A 120 29.29 10.45 -7.74
N LEU A 121 28.15 10.19 -8.40
CA LEU A 121 28.05 10.20 -9.86
C LEU A 121 28.40 11.56 -10.46
N PHE A 122 27.89 12.65 -9.88
CA PHE A 122 28.20 14.00 -10.35
C PHE A 122 29.70 14.29 -10.28
N LEU A 123 30.35 13.95 -9.16
CA LEU A 123 31.78 14.14 -8.99
C LEU A 123 32.59 13.26 -9.93
N ALA A 124 32.18 12.02 -10.17
CA ALA A 124 32.78 11.17 -11.19
C ALA A 124 32.74 11.85 -12.56
N ALA A 125 31.56 12.30 -13.01
CA ALA A 125 31.41 13.04 -14.26
C ALA A 125 32.25 14.33 -14.28
N ALA A 126 32.26 15.06 -13.17
CA ALA A 126 32.99 16.32 -13.04
C ALA A 126 34.50 16.13 -13.21
N TYR A 127 35.07 15.10 -12.59
CA TYR A 127 36.48 14.75 -12.74
C TYR A 127 36.82 14.08 -14.08
N LEU A 128 35.89 13.34 -14.72
CA LEU A 128 36.10 12.79 -16.06
C LEU A 128 36.19 13.90 -17.11
N TYR A 129 35.26 14.86 -17.06
CA TYR A 129 35.08 15.84 -18.14
C TYR A 129 35.62 17.23 -17.81
N GLY A 130 36.02 17.48 -16.56
CA GLY A 130 36.59 18.75 -16.11
C GLY A 130 35.54 19.81 -15.82
N LEU A 131 34.41 19.42 -15.20
CA LEU A 131 33.30 20.32 -14.85
C LEU A 131 33.55 20.94 -13.45
N GLY A 132 34.00 22.19 -13.40
CA GLY A 132 34.30 22.87 -12.11
C GLY A 132 35.54 22.33 -11.38
N VAL A 133 36.26 21.38 -11.98
CA VAL A 133 37.52 20.81 -11.49
C VAL A 133 38.44 20.44 -12.64
N LYS A 134 39.73 20.25 -12.34
CA LYS A 134 40.69 19.68 -13.30
C LYS A 134 40.36 18.21 -13.57
N LYS A 135 40.48 17.80 -14.82
CA LYS A 135 40.29 16.39 -15.23
C LYS A 135 41.22 15.47 -14.44
N ASN A 136 40.66 14.40 -13.86
CA ASN A 136 41.41 13.39 -13.13
C ASN A 136 40.63 12.05 -13.14
N THR A 137 41.09 11.12 -13.96
CA THR A 137 40.44 9.81 -14.14
C THR A 137 40.52 8.92 -12.90
N ASP A 138 41.58 9.05 -12.10
CA ASP A 138 41.77 8.22 -10.90
C ASP A 138 40.81 8.63 -9.78
N VAL A 139 40.64 9.95 -9.60
CA VAL A 139 39.67 10.50 -8.65
C VAL A 139 38.24 10.22 -9.11
N ALA A 140 37.95 10.35 -10.42
CA ALA A 140 36.66 9.98 -10.95
C ALA A 140 36.34 8.50 -10.69
N SER A 141 37.35 7.62 -10.84
CA SER A 141 37.24 6.18 -10.58
C SER A 141 36.84 5.88 -9.15
N HIS A 142 37.41 6.58 -8.18
CA HIS A 142 37.01 6.43 -6.77
C HIS A 142 35.50 6.65 -6.58
N TYR A 143 34.98 7.77 -7.08
CA TYR A 143 33.58 8.13 -6.86
C TYR A 143 32.60 7.16 -7.54
N TYR A 144 32.84 6.76 -8.80
CA TYR A 144 31.93 5.78 -9.42
C TYR A 144 32.15 4.35 -8.89
N ILE A 145 33.32 4.00 -8.32
CA ILE A 145 33.48 2.73 -7.61
C ILE A 145 32.58 2.68 -6.37
N ASP A 146 32.51 3.78 -5.61
CA ASP A 146 31.66 3.84 -4.42
C ASP A 146 30.17 3.80 -4.78
N ALA A 147 29.76 4.55 -5.81
CA ALA A 147 28.39 4.46 -6.33
C ALA A 147 28.06 3.04 -6.85
N ALA A 148 29.02 2.34 -7.47
CA ALA A 148 28.83 0.98 -7.96
C ALA A 148 28.65 -0.03 -6.82
N LYS A 149 29.42 0.11 -5.72
CA LYS A 149 29.25 -0.70 -4.50
C LYS A 149 27.86 -0.52 -3.89
N SER A 150 27.33 0.70 -3.93
CA SER A 150 25.96 1.03 -3.50
C SER A 150 24.86 0.58 -4.46
N GLY A 151 25.20 -0.16 -5.52
CA GLY A 151 24.21 -0.76 -6.43
C GLY A 151 23.87 0.07 -7.66
N ASN A 152 24.47 1.24 -7.86
CA ASN A 152 24.07 2.13 -8.96
C ASN A 152 24.38 1.53 -10.35
N PRO A 153 23.37 1.31 -11.22
CA PRO A 153 23.56 0.61 -12.49
C PRO A 153 24.46 1.33 -13.49
N LEU A 154 24.50 2.66 -13.49
CA LEU A 154 25.37 3.46 -14.37
C LEU A 154 26.84 3.31 -13.94
N ALA A 155 27.10 3.46 -12.65
CA ALA A 155 28.42 3.32 -12.07
C ALA A 155 28.99 1.89 -12.23
N GLN A 156 28.16 0.87 -12.01
CA GLN A 156 28.53 -0.53 -12.21
C GLN A 156 28.90 -0.81 -13.67
N PHE A 157 28.17 -0.22 -14.63
CA PHE A 157 28.49 -0.35 -16.04
C PHE A 157 29.82 0.35 -16.39
N ALA A 158 30.03 1.59 -15.92
CA ALA A 158 31.28 2.31 -16.14
C ALA A 158 32.50 1.55 -15.57
N LEU A 159 32.35 0.93 -14.40
CA LEU A 159 33.37 0.07 -13.80
C LEU A 159 33.60 -1.22 -14.60
N ALA A 160 32.52 -1.81 -15.13
CA ALA A 160 32.60 -3.00 -15.97
C ALA A 160 33.38 -2.73 -17.26
N GLU A 161 33.12 -1.62 -17.95
CA GLU A 161 33.84 -1.24 -19.17
C GLU A 161 35.33 -1.07 -18.91
N ASN A 162 35.69 -0.32 -17.85
CA ASN A 162 37.09 -0.11 -17.46
C ASN A 162 37.85 -1.44 -17.26
N PHE A 163 37.22 -2.41 -16.60
CA PHE A 163 37.82 -3.71 -16.34
C PHE A 163 37.85 -4.65 -17.56
N ILE A 164 36.79 -4.64 -18.39
CA ILE A 164 36.71 -5.46 -19.61
C ILE A 164 37.76 -5.01 -20.63
N ASP A 165 37.99 -3.70 -20.75
CA ASP A 165 38.95 -3.13 -21.71
C ASP A 165 40.40 -3.22 -21.22
N SER A 166 40.62 -3.69 -19.99
CA SER A 166 41.95 -3.83 -19.42
C SER A 166 42.73 -5.01 -20.03
N ARG A 167 44.07 -4.87 -20.09
CA ARG A 167 44.96 -5.90 -20.66
C ARG A 167 45.18 -7.12 -19.75
N HIS A 168 44.60 -7.16 -18.55
CA HIS A 168 44.81 -8.22 -17.56
C HIS A 168 43.59 -9.15 -17.45
N SER A 169 43.80 -10.45 -17.62
CA SER A 169 42.72 -11.46 -17.60
C SER A 169 41.98 -11.60 -16.25
N GLY A 170 42.60 -11.20 -15.14
CA GLY A 170 41.93 -11.14 -13.83
C GLY A 170 40.88 -10.02 -13.75
N ASN A 171 41.15 -8.90 -14.42
CA ASN A 171 40.26 -7.75 -14.46
C ASN A 171 39.08 -7.99 -15.39
N THR A 172 39.27 -8.67 -16.53
CA THR A 172 38.15 -8.98 -17.44
C THR A 172 37.05 -9.83 -16.78
N LYS A 173 37.42 -10.76 -15.89
CA LYS A 173 36.45 -11.51 -15.06
C LYS A 173 35.71 -10.61 -14.08
N LEU A 174 36.41 -9.68 -13.42
CA LEU A 174 35.80 -8.71 -12.52
C LEU A 174 34.87 -7.74 -13.26
N GLY A 175 35.25 -7.32 -14.46
CA GLY A 175 34.42 -6.53 -15.35
C GLY A 175 33.14 -7.26 -15.76
N LEU A 176 33.21 -8.57 -16.03
CA LEU A 176 32.02 -9.38 -16.29
C LEU A 176 31.09 -9.48 -15.05
N ILE A 177 31.63 -9.57 -13.83
CA ILE A 177 30.81 -9.57 -12.60
C ILE A 177 30.04 -8.25 -12.48
N TRP A 178 30.73 -7.11 -12.65
CA TRP A 178 30.08 -5.80 -12.59
C TRP A 178 29.09 -5.59 -13.74
N LEU A 179 29.39 -6.10 -14.93
CA LEU A 179 28.47 -6.06 -16.07
C LEU A 179 27.18 -6.82 -15.78
N ASN A 180 27.29 -8.02 -15.17
CA ASN A 180 26.13 -8.79 -14.74
C ASN A 180 25.31 -8.07 -13.66
N LYS A 181 25.96 -7.43 -12.68
CA LYS A 181 25.27 -6.62 -11.67
C LYS A 181 24.52 -5.44 -12.29
N ALA A 182 25.18 -4.69 -13.18
CA ALA A 182 24.57 -3.57 -13.89
C ALA A 182 23.37 -4.01 -14.74
N ALA A 183 23.49 -5.15 -15.44
CA ALA A 183 22.42 -5.74 -16.22
C ALA A 183 21.24 -6.22 -15.34
N ALA A 184 21.52 -6.85 -14.20
CA ALA A 184 20.51 -7.26 -13.23
C ALA A 184 19.75 -6.06 -12.64
N ASN A 185 20.46 -4.94 -12.43
CA ASN A 185 19.89 -3.66 -12.00
C ASN A 185 19.28 -2.84 -13.17
N GLY A 186 19.09 -3.47 -14.33
CA GLY A 186 18.34 -2.90 -15.45
C GLY A 186 19.08 -1.87 -16.29
N ASN A 187 20.42 -1.76 -16.24
CA ASN A 187 21.14 -0.85 -17.12
C ASN A 187 21.02 -1.32 -18.59
N PRO A 188 20.44 -0.53 -19.51
CA PRO A 188 20.21 -0.96 -20.89
C PRO A 188 21.51 -1.13 -21.70
N LYS A 189 22.56 -0.34 -21.40
CA LYS A 189 23.88 -0.53 -22.02
C LYS A 189 24.54 -1.82 -21.54
N ALA A 190 24.42 -2.12 -20.24
CA ALA A 190 24.96 -3.36 -19.68
C ALA A 190 24.23 -4.60 -20.23
N LEU A 191 22.90 -4.56 -20.31
CA LEU A 191 22.07 -5.62 -20.90
C LEU A 191 22.52 -5.92 -22.33
N THR A 192 22.66 -4.87 -23.15
CA THR A 192 23.06 -4.97 -24.56
C THR A 192 24.49 -5.49 -24.71
N LYS A 193 25.44 -4.94 -23.95
CA LYS A 193 26.85 -5.38 -23.97
C LYS A 193 27.00 -6.83 -23.52
N LEU A 194 26.29 -7.23 -22.46
CA LEU A 194 26.30 -8.60 -21.95
C LEU A 194 25.69 -9.57 -22.97
N ALA A 195 24.59 -9.20 -23.62
CA ALA A 195 24.02 -9.97 -24.71
C ALA A 195 25.02 -10.17 -25.86
N GLY A 196 25.74 -9.13 -26.27
CA GLY A 196 26.81 -9.23 -27.26
C GLY A 196 27.92 -10.22 -26.87
N LEU A 197 28.30 -10.28 -25.59
CA LEU A 197 29.26 -11.27 -25.08
C LEU A 197 28.71 -12.71 -25.19
N TYR A 198 27.43 -12.92 -24.88
CA TYR A 198 26.73 -14.20 -25.04
C TYR A 198 26.57 -14.60 -26.52
N LEU A 199 26.32 -13.67 -27.43
CA LEU A 199 26.24 -13.96 -28.87
C LEU A 199 27.61 -14.35 -29.43
N ALA A 200 28.66 -13.64 -29.02
CA ALA A 200 30.02 -13.87 -29.47
C ALA A 200 30.71 -15.07 -28.81
N GLY A 201 30.18 -15.58 -27.68
CA GLY A 201 30.87 -16.58 -26.86
C GLY A 201 32.19 -16.08 -26.26
N LYS A 202 32.29 -14.76 -26.01
CA LYS A 202 33.49 -14.11 -25.45
C LYS A 202 33.28 -13.89 -23.96
N LEU A 203 34.19 -14.37 -23.12
CA LEU A 203 34.14 -14.31 -21.63
C LEU A 203 33.01 -15.13 -20.97
N VAL A 204 31.94 -15.43 -21.71
CA VAL A 204 30.83 -16.31 -21.34
C VAL A 204 30.61 -17.37 -22.42
N THR A 205 29.98 -18.49 -22.05
CA THR A 205 29.57 -19.52 -23.01
C THR A 205 28.52 -18.95 -23.96
N LYS A 206 28.62 -19.28 -25.25
CA LYS A 206 27.66 -18.80 -26.25
C LYS A 206 26.24 -19.25 -25.89
N ASP A 207 25.32 -18.29 -25.72
CA ASP A 207 23.91 -18.54 -25.39
C ASP A 207 22.99 -17.53 -26.08
N VAL A 208 22.34 -17.98 -27.14
CA VAL A 208 21.49 -17.13 -27.97
C VAL A 208 20.17 -16.79 -27.28
N ASN A 209 19.61 -17.73 -26.50
CA ASN A 209 18.35 -17.51 -25.79
C ASN A 209 18.55 -16.46 -24.70
N LYS A 210 19.64 -16.57 -23.94
CA LYS A 210 19.96 -15.60 -22.91
C LYS A 210 20.25 -14.22 -23.47
N ALA A 211 21.01 -14.14 -24.58
CA ALA A 211 21.23 -12.88 -25.28
C ALA A 211 19.91 -12.23 -25.73
N THR A 212 18.99 -13.02 -26.29
CA THR A 212 17.68 -12.54 -26.74
C THR A 212 16.84 -12.00 -25.57
N GLU A 213 16.83 -12.69 -24.42
CA GLU A 213 16.14 -12.25 -23.20
C GLU A 213 16.69 -10.89 -22.72
N LEU A 214 18.02 -10.76 -22.64
CA LEU A 214 18.68 -9.53 -22.19
C LEU A 214 18.41 -8.34 -23.13
N LEU A 215 18.48 -8.56 -24.45
CA LEU A 215 18.16 -7.54 -25.44
C LEU A 215 16.68 -7.12 -25.36
N THR A 216 15.76 -8.08 -25.19
CA THR A 216 14.33 -7.78 -25.05
C THR A 216 14.06 -6.87 -23.84
N LYS A 217 14.70 -7.15 -22.70
CA LYS A 217 14.61 -6.27 -21.51
C LYS A 217 15.15 -4.86 -21.76
N ALA A 218 16.18 -4.71 -22.59
CA ALA A 218 16.69 -3.38 -22.96
C ALA A 218 15.74 -2.65 -23.94
N VAL A 219 15.09 -3.40 -24.85
CA VAL A 219 14.07 -2.86 -25.76
C VAL A 219 12.83 -2.37 -25.01
N GLU A 220 12.39 -3.07 -23.95
CA GLU A 220 11.30 -2.62 -23.07
C GLU A 220 11.58 -1.24 -22.45
N GLN A 221 12.86 -0.86 -22.33
CA GLN A 221 13.30 0.47 -21.88
C GLN A 221 13.48 1.48 -23.02
N ASN A 222 13.00 1.16 -24.22
CA ASN A 222 13.18 1.92 -25.47
C ASN A 222 14.65 2.16 -25.84
N TYR A 223 15.56 1.22 -25.54
CA TYR A 223 16.96 1.36 -25.90
C TYR A 223 17.22 0.91 -27.34
N THR A 224 17.43 1.88 -28.24
CA THR A 224 17.55 1.65 -29.68
C THR A 224 18.66 0.66 -30.08
N PRO A 225 19.89 0.71 -29.50
CA PRO A 225 20.94 -0.25 -29.85
C PRO A 225 20.55 -1.72 -29.60
N ALA A 226 19.71 -1.99 -28.59
CA ALA A 226 19.23 -3.35 -28.37
C ALA A 226 18.24 -3.83 -29.46
N MET A 227 17.44 -2.93 -30.02
CA MET A 227 16.54 -3.23 -31.13
C MET A 227 17.35 -3.61 -32.39
N VAL A 228 18.44 -2.89 -32.65
CA VAL A 228 19.37 -3.17 -33.76
C VAL A 228 20.02 -4.55 -33.59
N GLU A 229 20.54 -4.85 -32.39
CA GLU A 229 21.14 -6.16 -32.08
C GLU A 229 20.15 -7.32 -32.23
N LEU A 230 18.87 -7.14 -31.89
CA LEU A 230 17.82 -8.14 -32.15
C LEU A 230 17.54 -8.33 -33.65
N GLY A 231 17.59 -7.24 -34.42
CA GLY A 231 17.49 -7.31 -35.88
C GLY A 231 18.65 -8.10 -36.49
N ASN A 232 19.88 -7.79 -36.08
CA ASN A 232 21.08 -8.52 -36.50
C ASN A 232 21.00 -10.01 -36.11
N LEU A 233 20.55 -10.31 -34.89
CA LEU A 233 20.34 -11.69 -34.45
C LEU A 233 19.31 -12.42 -35.32
N ALA A 234 18.17 -11.79 -35.64
CA ALA A 234 17.16 -12.39 -36.50
C ALA A 234 17.68 -12.69 -37.92
N LEU A 235 18.56 -11.84 -38.47
CA LEU A 235 19.25 -12.12 -39.73
C LEU A 235 20.15 -13.36 -39.63
N THR A 236 20.93 -13.50 -38.56
CA THR A 236 21.76 -14.71 -38.36
C THR A 236 20.95 -15.99 -38.20
N GLN A 237 19.68 -15.88 -37.80
CA GLN A 237 18.72 -16.99 -37.69
C GLN A 237 17.92 -17.23 -38.98
N GLY A 238 18.15 -16.45 -40.05
CA GLY A 238 17.44 -16.56 -41.33
C GLY A 238 16.02 -16.00 -41.33
N ASN A 239 15.63 -15.19 -40.33
CA ASN A 239 14.29 -14.61 -40.24
C ASN A 239 14.28 -13.13 -40.64
N SER A 240 14.26 -12.89 -41.95
CA SER A 240 14.30 -11.55 -42.56
C SER A 240 13.15 -10.64 -42.14
N ASN A 241 11.92 -11.16 -42.07
CA ASN A 241 10.75 -10.35 -41.73
C ASN A 241 10.85 -9.82 -40.29
N LYS A 242 11.23 -10.69 -39.35
CA LYS A 242 11.42 -10.31 -37.95
C LYS A 242 12.59 -9.34 -37.77
N ALA A 243 13.65 -9.47 -38.58
CA ALA A 243 14.74 -8.50 -38.58
C ALA A 243 14.25 -7.11 -39.02
N LEU A 244 13.45 -7.04 -40.09
CA LEU A 244 12.87 -5.79 -40.59
C LEU A 244 11.93 -5.15 -39.57
N ASP A 245 11.13 -5.92 -38.83
CA ASP A 245 10.28 -5.39 -37.76
C ASP A 245 11.10 -4.67 -36.68
N TRP A 246 12.19 -5.28 -36.20
CA TRP A 246 13.08 -4.69 -35.21
C TRP A 246 13.79 -3.45 -35.72
N PHE A 247 14.31 -3.49 -36.94
CA PHE A 247 14.94 -2.34 -37.56
C PHE A 247 13.97 -1.18 -37.80
N ASN A 248 12.74 -1.45 -38.21
CA ASN A 248 11.70 -0.43 -38.34
C ASN A 248 11.33 0.18 -36.99
N MET A 249 11.29 -0.64 -35.92
CA MET A 249 11.08 -0.16 -34.56
C MET A 249 12.22 0.76 -34.10
N ALA A 250 13.48 0.38 -34.38
CA ALA A 250 14.66 1.21 -34.10
C ALA A 250 14.63 2.54 -34.89
N ALA A 251 14.30 2.47 -36.18
CA ALA A 251 14.26 3.65 -37.06
C ALA A 251 13.19 4.68 -36.65
N LYS A 252 12.09 4.25 -36.02
CA LYS A 252 11.07 5.17 -35.47
C LYS A 252 11.61 6.05 -34.34
N GLN A 253 12.67 5.63 -33.65
CA GLN A 253 13.27 6.36 -32.53
C GLN A 253 14.13 7.56 -32.96
N LYS A 254 14.36 7.75 -34.26
CA LYS A 254 15.17 8.84 -34.84
C LYS A 254 16.61 8.90 -34.33
N ASP A 255 17.22 7.75 -34.13
CA ASP A 255 18.61 7.61 -33.73
C ASP A 255 19.54 7.49 -34.96
N PRO A 256 20.45 8.45 -35.21
CA PRO A 256 21.35 8.42 -36.35
C PRO A 256 22.32 7.23 -36.36
N GLU A 257 22.70 6.72 -35.19
CA GLU A 257 23.56 5.54 -35.07
C GLU A 257 22.82 4.29 -35.52
N ALA A 258 21.56 4.13 -35.09
CA ALA A 258 20.70 3.03 -35.51
C ALA A 258 20.36 3.06 -37.01
N TYR A 259 20.24 4.27 -37.61
CA TYR A 259 20.09 4.40 -39.06
C TYR A 259 21.30 3.87 -39.83
N LEU A 260 22.51 4.12 -39.33
CA LEU A 260 23.73 3.63 -39.99
C LEU A 260 23.86 2.11 -39.86
N GLU A 261 23.60 1.56 -38.68
CA GLU A 261 23.60 0.10 -38.47
C GLU A 261 22.52 -0.59 -39.34
N LEU A 262 21.36 0.03 -39.50
CA LEU A 262 20.34 -0.44 -40.43
C LEU A 262 20.84 -0.41 -41.88
N ALA A 263 21.55 0.65 -42.27
CA ALA A 263 22.16 0.73 -43.59
C ALA A 263 23.14 -0.42 -43.81
N HIS A 264 23.98 -0.75 -42.81
CA HIS A 264 24.90 -1.89 -42.89
C HIS A 264 24.17 -3.21 -43.11
N ALA A 265 23.06 -3.44 -42.44
CA ALA A 265 22.25 -4.65 -42.61
C ALA A 265 21.73 -4.81 -44.05
N TYR A 266 21.33 -3.72 -44.71
CA TYR A 266 20.92 -3.68 -46.12
C TYR A 266 22.08 -3.79 -47.11
N LEU A 267 23.29 -3.36 -46.74
CA LEU A 267 24.45 -3.34 -47.63
C LEU A 267 25.27 -4.64 -47.61
N GLN A 268 24.91 -5.60 -46.75
CA GLN A 268 25.54 -6.93 -46.72
C GLN A 268 25.09 -7.77 -47.93
N GLU A 269 25.93 -7.92 -48.95
CA GLU A 269 25.60 -8.63 -50.21
C GLU A 269 25.06 -10.07 -50.04
N LYS A 270 25.44 -10.75 -48.95
CA LYS A 270 24.99 -12.11 -48.63
C LYS A 270 23.73 -12.16 -47.78
N SER A 271 23.20 -10.99 -47.40
CA SER A 271 22.03 -10.87 -46.54
C SER A 271 20.75 -11.11 -47.34
N PRO A 272 19.76 -11.85 -46.82
CA PRO A 272 18.47 -12.04 -47.48
C PRO A 272 17.62 -10.76 -47.57
N ILE A 273 18.04 -9.67 -46.92
CA ILE A 273 17.43 -8.34 -47.04
C ILE A 273 18.32 -7.36 -47.82
N TYR A 274 19.32 -7.85 -48.56
CA TYR A 274 20.22 -6.98 -49.31
C TYR A 274 19.44 -6.07 -50.28
N ASP A 275 19.54 -4.76 -50.04
CA ASP A 275 18.98 -3.72 -50.90
C ASP A 275 19.89 -2.49 -50.81
N PRO A 276 20.80 -2.31 -51.77
CA PRO A 276 21.76 -1.23 -51.72
C PRO A 276 21.09 0.15 -51.81
N ASN A 277 19.90 0.28 -52.41
CA ASN A 277 19.16 1.55 -52.45
C ASN A 277 18.65 1.92 -51.06
N SER A 278 18.05 0.97 -50.34
CA SER A 278 17.63 1.17 -48.95
C SER A 278 18.83 1.44 -48.04
N GLY A 279 19.92 0.69 -48.22
CA GLY A 279 21.19 0.93 -47.54
C GLY A 279 21.67 2.37 -47.71
N PHE A 280 21.73 2.84 -48.96
CA PHE A 280 22.09 4.22 -49.29
C PHE A 280 21.16 5.25 -48.65
N LEU A 281 19.83 5.06 -48.71
CA LEU A 281 18.86 6.01 -48.13
C LEU A 281 19.01 6.13 -46.61
N TRP A 282 19.26 5.03 -45.90
CA TRP A 282 19.48 5.04 -44.46
C TRP A 282 20.83 5.67 -44.09
N THR A 283 21.90 5.39 -44.83
CA THR A 283 23.20 6.08 -44.66
C THR A 283 23.04 7.58 -44.91
N LEU A 284 22.30 7.98 -45.96
CA LEU A 284 22.01 9.37 -46.28
C LEU A 284 21.25 10.06 -45.15
N LYS A 285 20.21 9.41 -44.62
CA LYS A 285 19.43 9.93 -43.51
C LYS A 285 20.29 10.15 -42.27
N ALA A 286 21.12 9.16 -41.89
CA ALA A 286 22.06 9.28 -40.78
C ALA A 286 23.05 10.44 -40.98
N ALA A 287 23.58 10.58 -42.19
CA ALA A 287 24.53 11.64 -42.56
C ALA A 287 23.89 13.04 -42.53
N GLN A 288 22.62 13.16 -42.94
CA GLN A 288 21.84 14.40 -42.90
C GLN A 288 21.54 14.88 -41.47
N GLU A 289 21.39 13.96 -40.52
CA GLU A 289 21.30 14.26 -39.08
C GLU A 289 22.66 14.67 -38.45
N GLY A 290 23.73 14.76 -39.26
CA GLY A 290 25.06 15.18 -38.80
C GLY A 290 25.94 14.06 -38.25
N PHE A 291 25.58 12.80 -38.44
CA PHE A 291 26.37 11.68 -37.91
C PHE A 291 27.62 11.43 -38.75
N VAL A 292 28.79 11.83 -38.22
CA VAL A 292 30.07 11.81 -38.92
C VAL A 292 30.44 10.44 -39.53
N PRO A 293 30.27 9.29 -38.83
CA PRO A 293 30.54 7.98 -39.43
C PRO A 293 29.71 7.72 -40.69
N ALA A 294 28.42 8.08 -40.67
CA ALA A 294 27.54 7.95 -41.83
C ALA A 294 27.93 8.90 -42.97
N GLN A 295 28.41 10.11 -42.66
CA GLN A 295 28.91 11.04 -43.69
C GLN A 295 30.13 10.48 -44.42
N LYS A 296 31.07 9.86 -43.68
CA LYS A 296 32.25 9.18 -44.26
C LYS A 296 31.83 7.98 -45.11
N GLU A 297 30.86 7.21 -44.66
CA GLU A 297 30.39 6.04 -45.37
C GLU A 297 29.54 6.38 -46.60
N LEU A 298 28.69 7.40 -46.51
CA LEU A 298 27.95 7.93 -47.64
C LEU A 298 28.88 8.43 -48.74
N SER A 299 29.99 9.07 -48.36
CA SER A 299 31.05 9.43 -49.29
C SER A 299 31.58 8.19 -50.03
N ALA A 300 31.86 7.09 -49.31
CA ALA A 300 32.31 5.84 -49.92
C ALA A 300 31.24 5.19 -50.83
N LEU A 301 29.95 5.29 -50.48
CA LEU A 301 28.84 4.79 -51.32
C LEU A 301 28.76 5.55 -52.65
N TYR A 302 28.88 6.88 -52.63
CA TYR A 302 28.96 7.71 -53.84
C TYR A 302 30.23 7.44 -54.66
N GLN A 303 31.37 7.13 -54.05
CA GLN A 303 32.57 6.72 -54.80
C GLN A 303 32.38 5.39 -55.52
N LYS A 304 31.75 4.43 -54.85
CA LYS A 304 31.56 3.06 -55.37
C LYS A 304 30.34 2.93 -56.29
N GLY A 305 29.42 3.89 -56.29
CA GLY A 305 28.14 3.80 -57.01
C GLY A 305 27.24 2.70 -56.45
N LEU A 306 27.22 2.53 -55.13
CA LEU A 306 26.47 1.47 -54.45
C LEU A 306 25.15 2.03 -53.91
N GLY A 307 24.02 1.60 -54.48
CA GLY A 307 22.68 2.13 -54.13
C GLY A 307 22.35 3.50 -54.71
N VAL A 308 23.30 4.10 -55.44
CA VAL A 308 23.21 5.39 -56.12
C VAL A 308 24.21 5.41 -57.28
N ALA A 309 24.01 6.26 -58.28
CA ALA A 309 25.02 6.45 -59.33
C ALA A 309 26.34 6.98 -58.74
N ALA A 310 27.48 6.47 -59.23
CA ALA A 310 28.79 6.94 -58.78
C ALA A 310 28.96 8.44 -59.05
N ASN A 311 29.32 9.20 -58.02
CA ASN A 311 29.50 10.65 -58.10
C ASN A 311 30.69 11.10 -57.23
N GLN A 312 31.82 11.40 -57.89
CA GLN A 312 33.06 11.82 -57.24
C GLN A 312 32.96 13.19 -56.54
N GLU A 313 32.11 14.09 -57.05
CA GLU A 313 31.92 15.43 -56.50
C GLU A 313 31.16 15.35 -55.17
N LEU A 314 29.99 14.70 -55.16
CA LEU A 314 29.22 14.47 -53.93
C LEU A 314 29.98 13.64 -52.91
N ALA A 315 30.76 12.65 -53.36
CA ALA A 315 31.64 11.92 -52.46
C ALA A 315 32.64 12.85 -51.76
N SER A 316 33.25 13.78 -52.49
CA SER A 316 34.20 14.74 -51.94
C SER A 316 33.53 15.74 -51.00
N GLU A 317 32.30 16.19 -51.33
CA GLU A 317 31.51 17.08 -50.48
C GLU A 317 31.15 16.43 -49.14
N TRP A 318 30.67 15.19 -49.14
CA TRP A 318 30.33 14.48 -47.91
C TRP A 318 31.57 14.15 -47.07
N ALA A 319 32.72 13.86 -47.69
CA ALA A 319 33.99 13.72 -46.98
C ALA A 319 34.44 15.04 -46.34
N ALA A 320 34.32 16.16 -47.06
CA ALA A 320 34.65 17.49 -46.55
C ALA A 320 33.72 17.90 -45.39
N ARG A 321 32.41 17.59 -45.51
CA ARG A 321 31.43 17.81 -44.45
C ARG A 321 31.72 16.97 -43.21
N ALA A 322 32.11 15.71 -43.38
CA ALA A 322 32.56 14.86 -42.27
C ALA A 322 33.75 15.47 -41.53
N ILE A 323 34.75 15.99 -42.25
CA ILE A 323 35.91 16.67 -41.65
C ILE A 323 35.49 17.97 -40.94
N GLN A 324 34.54 18.71 -41.50
CA GLN A 324 34.03 19.96 -40.91
C GLN A 324 33.25 19.69 -39.62
N ASP A 325 32.33 18.73 -39.64
CA ASP A 325 31.49 18.35 -38.50
C ASP A 325 32.33 17.65 -37.41
N GLU A 326 33.38 16.91 -37.79
CA GLU A 326 34.39 16.36 -36.86
C GLU A 326 35.26 17.45 -36.20
N LYS A 327 35.40 18.62 -36.85
CA LYS A 327 36.09 19.81 -36.31
C LYS A 327 35.16 20.78 -35.57
N ALA A 328 33.84 20.60 -35.63
CA ALA A 328 32.87 21.51 -35.01
C ALA A 328 32.86 21.34 -33.47
N LYS A 329 32.96 22.49 -32.78
CA LYS A 329 33.01 22.80 -31.33
C LYS A 329 33.29 21.63 -30.35
N PRO A 330 34.31 21.75 -29.47
CA PRO A 330 34.46 20.80 -28.36
C PRO A 330 33.16 20.77 -27.55
N VAL A 331 32.57 19.58 -27.42
CA VAL A 331 31.39 19.35 -26.58
C VAL A 331 31.73 19.85 -25.18
N SER A 332 30.93 20.79 -24.67
CA SER A 332 31.21 21.41 -23.37
C SER A 332 31.32 20.34 -22.28
N ALA A 333 32.15 20.58 -21.25
CA ALA A 333 32.25 19.66 -20.11
C ALA A 333 30.87 19.38 -19.47
N PHE A 334 29.97 20.37 -19.51
CA PHE A 334 28.57 20.25 -19.12
C PHE A 334 27.81 19.21 -19.95
N ALA A 335 27.87 19.31 -21.28
CA ALA A 335 27.16 18.41 -22.17
C ALA A 335 27.70 16.97 -22.10
N LEU A 336 29.03 16.80 -21.98
CA LEU A 336 29.64 15.48 -21.78
C LEU A 336 29.24 14.86 -20.44
N ALA A 337 29.26 15.66 -19.36
CA ALA A 337 28.82 15.19 -18.05
C ALA A 337 27.33 14.80 -18.07
N ALA A 338 26.46 15.62 -18.67
CA ALA A 338 25.04 15.33 -18.80
C ALA A 338 24.76 14.05 -19.59
N LEU A 339 25.45 13.85 -20.71
CA LEU A 339 25.35 12.62 -21.50
C LEU A 339 25.76 11.40 -20.69
N TRP A 340 26.86 11.49 -19.94
CA TRP A 340 27.28 10.37 -19.10
C TRP A 340 26.29 10.08 -17.97
N LEU A 341 25.88 11.11 -17.23
CA LEU A 341 24.94 11.01 -16.09
C LEU A 341 23.55 10.53 -16.52
N SER A 342 23.13 10.85 -17.74
CA SER A 342 21.84 10.41 -18.31
C SER A 342 21.91 9.08 -19.05
N ASN A 343 23.06 8.40 -19.02
CA ASN A 343 23.34 7.21 -19.79
C ASN A 343 23.13 7.37 -21.32
N GLY A 344 23.42 8.56 -21.85
CA GLY A 344 23.36 8.92 -23.28
C GLY A 344 22.02 9.49 -23.74
N ARG A 345 21.08 9.78 -22.83
CA ARG A 345 19.73 10.24 -23.19
C ARG A 345 19.64 11.74 -23.47
N THR A 346 20.48 12.55 -22.85
CA THR A 346 20.41 14.03 -22.95
C THR A 346 21.76 14.67 -22.67
N ASP A 347 22.09 15.72 -23.42
CA ASP A 347 23.25 16.59 -23.23
C ASP A 347 22.95 17.81 -22.33
N LYS A 348 21.72 17.86 -21.79
CA LYS A 348 21.23 18.91 -20.89
C LYS A 348 21.08 18.37 -19.47
N LEU A 349 21.77 18.99 -18.50
CA LEU A 349 21.67 18.64 -17.08
C LEU A 349 20.27 18.92 -16.51
N GLU A 350 19.53 19.86 -17.11
CA GLU A 350 18.14 20.17 -16.79
C GLU A 350 17.22 18.95 -16.95
N ASN A 351 17.62 17.97 -17.77
CA ASN A 351 16.85 16.76 -18.04
C ASN A 351 17.37 15.55 -17.24
N THR A 352 18.08 15.80 -16.13
CA THR A 352 18.71 14.78 -15.27
C THR A 352 18.30 14.97 -13.80
N PRO A 353 18.62 14.05 -12.89
CA PRO A 353 18.35 14.23 -11.44
C PRO A 353 18.99 15.47 -10.79
N TYR A 354 19.88 16.18 -11.51
CA TYR A 354 20.59 17.39 -11.06
C TYR A 354 19.85 18.70 -11.37
N GLN A 355 18.67 18.63 -12.01
CA GLN A 355 17.83 19.80 -12.23
C GLN A 355 17.36 20.45 -10.92
N MET A 356 17.04 21.75 -10.99
CA MET A 356 16.28 22.42 -9.94
C MET A 356 14.82 21.97 -10.01
N SER A 357 14.20 21.75 -8.85
CA SER A 357 12.78 21.39 -8.73
C SER A 357 11.97 22.52 -8.12
N GLY A 358 10.66 22.31 -7.99
CA GLY A 358 9.85 23.23 -7.21
C GLY A 358 9.54 24.53 -7.93
N ILE A 359 9.57 25.62 -7.15
CA ILE A 359 9.34 26.98 -7.64
C ILE A 359 10.38 27.46 -8.66
N PHE A 360 11.55 26.79 -8.75
CA PHE A 360 12.64 27.18 -9.64
C PHE A 360 12.55 26.62 -11.07
N SER A 361 11.59 25.75 -11.37
CA SER A 361 11.50 25.13 -12.71
C SER A 361 10.09 24.72 -13.14
N ALA A 362 9.26 24.28 -12.18
CA ALA A 362 7.98 23.66 -12.48
C ALA A 362 6.80 24.63 -12.51
N TRP A 363 6.89 25.77 -11.83
CA TRP A 363 5.79 26.73 -11.73
C TRP A 363 5.72 27.63 -12.96
N LYS A 364 4.59 27.60 -13.68
CA LYS A 364 4.37 28.32 -14.96
C LYS A 364 3.60 29.63 -14.82
N ASN A 365 3.27 30.05 -13.60
CA ASN A 365 2.64 31.34 -13.34
C ASN A 365 3.69 32.37 -12.86
N PRO A 366 3.99 33.46 -13.61
CA PRO A 366 5.01 34.44 -13.22
C PRO A 366 4.75 35.12 -11.86
N LEU A 367 3.49 35.22 -11.43
CA LEU A 367 3.14 35.85 -10.15
C LEU A 367 3.71 35.08 -8.95
N THR A 368 3.89 33.77 -9.08
CA THR A 368 4.39 32.93 -7.96
C THR A 368 5.89 33.10 -7.75
N TRP A 369 6.60 33.60 -8.77
CA TRP A 369 8.03 33.87 -8.72
C TRP A 369 8.36 35.17 -7.97
N ARG A 370 7.41 36.11 -7.91
CA ARG A 370 7.62 37.40 -7.24
C ARG A 370 7.94 37.22 -5.75
N ASN A 371 8.97 37.90 -5.25
CA ASN A 371 9.22 38.00 -3.81
C ASN A 371 8.06 38.72 -3.12
N ASN A 372 7.84 38.43 -1.84
CA ASN A 372 6.76 39.01 -1.04
C ASN A 372 5.34 38.62 -1.47
N ASN A 373 5.17 37.42 -2.05
CA ASN A 373 3.86 36.85 -2.32
C ASN A 373 3.51 35.71 -1.36
N TYR A 374 2.23 35.56 -1.04
CA TYR A 374 1.69 34.44 -0.27
C TYR A 374 1.16 33.40 -1.25
N ASN A 375 1.78 32.23 -1.29
CA ASN A 375 1.28 31.12 -2.07
C ASN A 375 0.41 30.22 -1.19
N LEU A 376 -0.61 29.62 -1.78
CA LEU A 376 -1.43 28.66 -1.08
C LEU A 376 -0.76 27.30 -1.10
N ALA A 377 -0.65 26.73 0.09
CA ALA A 377 -0.13 25.39 0.26
C ALA A 377 -1.23 24.35 0.00
N PRO A 378 -0.86 23.17 -0.53
CA PRO A 378 -1.78 22.06 -0.60
C PRO A 378 -2.29 21.70 0.80
N GLN A 379 -3.54 21.25 0.87
CA GLN A 379 -4.22 20.92 2.11
C GLN A 379 -4.41 19.41 2.23
N MET A 380 -4.31 18.88 3.45
CA MET A 380 -4.69 17.51 3.77
C MET A 380 -5.77 17.53 4.83
N GLU A 381 -6.65 16.52 4.80
CA GLU A 381 -7.60 16.33 5.87
C GLU A 381 -6.91 15.72 7.09
N THR A 382 -7.14 16.31 8.27
CA THR A 382 -6.75 15.69 9.54
C THR A 382 -7.87 14.78 10.01
N ILE A 383 -7.56 13.52 10.30
CA ILE A 383 -8.52 12.60 10.93
C ILE A 383 -8.72 13.04 12.38
N SER A 384 -9.96 13.33 12.75
CA SER A 384 -10.32 13.66 14.12
C SER A 384 -10.55 12.40 14.94
N ARG A 385 -10.52 12.54 16.27
CA ARG A 385 -10.94 11.48 17.19
C ARG A 385 -12.36 11.00 16.88
N GLN A 386 -13.27 11.92 16.55
CA GLN A 386 -14.69 11.62 16.30
C GLN A 386 -14.89 10.82 15.00
N ASP A 387 -13.97 10.93 14.04
CA ASP A 387 -14.00 10.12 12.81
C ASP A 387 -13.65 8.65 13.08
N ILE A 388 -12.83 8.40 14.10
CA ILE A 388 -12.35 7.06 14.46
C ILE A 388 -13.30 6.39 15.44
N PHE A 389 -13.75 7.12 16.47
CA PHE A 389 -14.56 6.57 17.56
C PHE A 389 -16.00 7.06 17.45
N LYS A 390 -16.82 6.30 16.74
CA LYS A 390 -18.25 6.61 16.57
C LYS A 390 -19.06 5.35 16.79
N PRO A 391 -19.83 5.26 17.89
CA PRO A 391 -20.67 4.10 18.13
C PRO A 391 -21.73 4.02 17.04
N ARG A 392 -21.85 2.85 16.39
CA ARG A 392 -22.82 2.58 15.33
C ARG A 392 -23.82 1.55 15.83
N PHE A 393 -24.98 2.03 16.25
CA PHE A 393 -26.12 1.18 16.63
C PHE A 393 -26.92 0.86 15.37
N GLU A 394 -26.40 -0.03 14.54
CA GLU A 394 -27.07 -0.53 13.34
C GLU A 394 -27.29 -2.04 13.50
N LEU A 395 -28.46 -2.56 13.08
CA LEU A 395 -28.72 -3.99 13.17
C LEU A 395 -27.67 -4.76 12.37
N THR A 396 -27.05 -5.77 13.01
CA THR A 396 -26.17 -6.70 12.31
C THR A 396 -26.99 -7.43 11.27
N GLN A 397 -26.61 -7.27 10.00
CA GLN A 397 -27.32 -7.92 8.91
C GLN A 397 -26.96 -9.41 8.88
N PRO A 398 -27.95 -10.30 8.71
CA PRO A 398 -27.72 -11.73 8.54
C PRO A 398 -26.70 -12.12 7.47
N ASN A 399 -26.54 -11.29 6.43
CA ASN A 399 -25.62 -11.58 5.33
C ASN A 399 -24.17 -11.12 5.58
N ASP A 400 -23.94 -10.29 6.60
CA ASP A 400 -22.59 -9.80 6.95
C ASP A 400 -21.87 -10.74 7.91
N ILE A 401 -22.62 -11.59 8.63
CA ILE A 401 -22.05 -12.61 9.51
C ILE A 401 -21.49 -13.76 8.65
N PRO A 402 -20.24 -14.20 8.86
CA PRO A 402 -19.67 -15.31 8.10
C PRO A 402 -20.43 -16.62 8.38
N ILE A 403 -20.59 -17.47 7.36
CA ILE A 403 -21.31 -18.75 7.47
C ILE A 403 -20.68 -19.66 8.54
N THR A 404 -19.37 -19.56 8.79
CA THR A 404 -18.69 -20.26 9.89
C THR A 404 -19.33 -19.94 11.24
N ALA A 405 -19.65 -18.67 11.53
CA ALA A 405 -20.23 -18.30 12.82
C ALA A 405 -21.64 -18.88 13.03
N TYR A 406 -22.37 -19.12 11.93
CA TYR A 406 -23.64 -19.85 11.98
C TYR A 406 -23.44 -21.34 12.17
N TYR A 407 -22.48 -21.94 11.45
CA TYR A 407 -22.14 -23.34 11.63
C TYR A 407 -21.71 -23.62 13.08
N ASP A 408 -20.84 -22.79 13.65
CA ASP A 408 -20.37 -22.89 15.03
C ASP A 408 -21.52 -22.80 16.05
N ALA A 409 -22.53 -21.95 15.78
CA ALA A 409 -23.70 -21.82 16.65
C ALA A 409 -24.65 -23.04 16.61
N LEU A 410 -24.57 -23.85 15.55
CA LEU A 410 -25.40 -25.05 15.35
C LEU A 410 -24.67 -26.34 15.78
N SER A 411 -23.35 -26.25 15.96
CA SER A 411 -22.43 -27.33 16.23
C SER A 411 -22.11 -27.26 17.73
N GLY A 412 -22.90 -27.93 18.57
CA GLY A 412 -22.83 -27.78 20.03
C GLY A 412 -21.42 -27.97 20.59
N LYS A 413 -21.06 -27.27 21.68
CA LYS A 413 -19.67 -27.22 22.21
C LYS A 413 -19.15 -28.53 22.84
N SER A 414 -19.94 -29.59 22.86
CA SER A 414 -19.57 -30.88 23.47
C SER A 414 -19.31 -31.91 22.37
N TYR A 415 -18.03 -32.24 22.14
CA TYR A 415 -17.69 -33.41 21.33
C TYR A 415 -17.91 -34.65 22.20
N GLU A 416 -19.05 -35.32 22.01
CA GLU A 416 -19.31 -36.62 22.61
C GLU A 416 -19.32 -37.66 21.49
N PHE A 417 -18.44 -38.67 21.57
CA PHE A 417 -18.59 -39.84 20.72
C PHE A 417 -19.99 -40.42 20.95
N PRO A 418 -20.80 -40.67 19.90
CA PRO A 418 -22.17 -41.13 20.07
C PRO A 418 -22.19 -42.35 21.00
N ALA A 419 -22.87 -42.19 22.14
CA ALA A 419 -23.00 -43.21 23.15
C ALA A 419 -24.03 -44.24 22.68
N ASN A 420 -23.66 -45.11 21.73
CA ASN A 420 -24.40 -46.35 21.46
C ASN A 420 -23.56 -47.35 20.67
N GLN A 421 -23.35 -48.51 21.31
CA GLN A 421 -22.70 -49.74 20.84
C GLN A 421 -21.32 -49.60 20.18
N TRP A 422 -20.33 -50.29 20.75
CA TRP A 422 -19.03 -50.50 20.14
C TRP A 422 -19.20 -51.29 18.84
N THR A 423 -19.40 -50.59 17.72
CA THR A 423 -19.33 -51.19 16.38
C THR A 423 -17.93 -50.96 15.83
N TYR A 424 -17.17 -52.04 15.72
CA TYR A 424 -15.81 -52.03 15.18
C TYR A 424 -15.85 -52.14 13.65
N PRO A 425 -15.07 -51.33 12.92
CA PRO A 425 -14.97 -51.46 11.46
C PRO A 425 -14.57 -52.88 11.05
N LEU A 426 -15.27 -53.46 10.09
CA LEU A 426 -14.81 -54.73 9.51
C LEU A 426 -13.54 -54.48 8.73
N TYR A 427 -12.50 -55.28 8.98
CA TYR A 427 -11.30 -55.21 8.15
C TYR A 427 -11.64 -55.61 6.70
N PRO A 428 -11.12 -54.92 5.68
CA PRO A 428 -11.46 -55.19 4.28
C PRO A 428 -11.34 -56.68 3.91
N LEU A 429 -12.34 -57.19 3.21
CA LEU A 429 -12.32 -58.54 2.64
C LEU A 429 -11.64 -58.50 1.26
N ASN A 430 -10.86 -59.53 0.94
CA ASN A 430 -10.34 -59.74 -0.40
C ASN A 430 -11.50 -59.72 -1.44
N PRO A 431 -11.41 -59.02 -2.58
CA PRO A 431 -12.47 -58.98 -3.59
C PRO A 431 -12.96 -60.36 -4.05
N GLN A 432 -12.07 -61.36 -4.07
CA GLN A 432 -12.45 -62.75 -4.37
C GLN A 432 -13.35 -63.34 -3.28
N MET A 433 -13.12 -62.98 -2.01
CA MET A 433 -13.98 -63.34 -0.88
C MET A 433 -15.30 -62.57 -0.85
N VAL A 434 -15.31 -61.30 -1.26
CA VAL A 434 -16.54 -60.50 -1.36
C VAL A 434 -17.53 -61.09 -2.36
N SER A 435 -17.02 -61.72 -3.43
CA SER A 435 -17.85 -62.42 -4.42
C SER A 435 -18.48 -63.73 -3.91
N LEU A 436 -18.09 -64.18 -2.72
CA LEU A 436 -18.66 -65.35 -2.04
C LEU A 436 -19.92 -64.90 -1.28
N GLU A 437 -21.10 -65.29 -1.75
CA GLU A 437 -22.37 -64.94 -1.09
C GLU A 437 -22.41 -65.46 0.36
N LYS A 438 -22.81 -64.58 1.31
CA LYS A 438 -22.99 -64.89 2.75
C LYS A 438 -23.93 -66.07 3.03
N VAL A 439 -24.78 -66.46 2.06
CA VAL A 439 -25.84 -67.46 2.26
C VAL A 439 -26.03 -68.29 1.00
N ASN A 440 -25.47 -69.51 0.99
CA ASN A 440 -26.04 -70.76 0.45
C ASN A 440 -24.97 -71.84 0.24
N SER A 441 -24.22 -72.21 1.28
CA SER A 441 -23.58 -73.53 1.29
C SER A 441 -24.57 -74.52 1.91
N MET A 442 -24.86 -75.62 1.22
CA MET A 442 -25.67 -76.75 1.74
C MET A 442 -24.96 -77.50 2.90
N VAL A 443 -24.05 -76.86 3.64
CA VAL A 443 -23.34 -77.43 4.79
C VAL A 443 -24.20 -77.34 6.07
N LEU A 444 -25.34 -76.63 6.03
CA LEU A 444 -26.30 -76.52 7.14
C LEU A 444 -27.23 -77.76 7.28
N ALA A 445 -26.69 -78.97 7.11
CA ALA A 445 -27.40 -80.20 7.44
C ALA A 445 -26.46 -81.30 7.98
N LYS A 446 -25.55 -80.96 8.90
CA LYS A 446 -25.01 -81.89 9.93
C LYS A 446 -24.20 -81.10 10.95
N GLN A 447 -24.68 -81.09 12.18
CA GLN A 447 -24.10 -80.33 13.30
C GLN A 447 -22.89 -81.01 13.95
N ASP A 448 -22.42 -82.14 13.39
CA ASP A 448 -21.22 -82.85 13.83
C ASP A 448 -20.48 -83.41 12.60
N LEU A 449 -19.41 -82.74 12.17
CA LEU A 449 -18.41 -83.33 11.29
C LEU A 449 -17.02 -83.09 11.89
N PRO A 450 -16.28 -84.15 12.28
CA PRO A 450 -14.88 -84.01 12.65
C PRO A 450 -14.08 -83.59 11.43
N ALA A 451 -13.14 -82.67 11.62
CA ALA A 451 -12.18 -82.24 10.61
C ALA A 451 -11.54 -83.45 9.92
N PRO A 452 -11.70 -83.67 8.60
CA PRO A 452 -10.99 -84.74 7.93
C PRO A 452 -9.83 -84.18 7.11
N TYR A 453 -8.78 -85.00 7.06
CA TYR A 453 -7.61 -84.93 6.16
C TYR A 453 -6.33 -84.28 6.69
N LEU A 454 -5.92 -84.74 7.88
CA LEU A 454 -4.51 -85.10 8.10
C LEU A 454 -4.31 -86.53 7.57
N GLU A 455 -3.78 -86.66 6.36
CA GLU A 455 -2.81 -87.69 5.92
C GLU A 455 -2.78 -87.77 4.38
N ALA A 456 -1.62 -87.41 3.83
CA ALA A 456 -1.30 -87.58 2.42
C ALA A 456 -0.89 -89.04 2.16
N SER A 457 -1.40 -89.66 1.11
CA SER A 457 -0.68 -90.72 0.41
C SER A 457 -0.79 -90.56 -1.11
N TYR A 458 0.37 -90.67 -1.74
CA TYR A 458 0.67 -90.44 -3.14
C TYR A 458 0.42 -91.74 -3.95
N TYR A 459 -0.17 -91.66 -5.16
CA TYR A 459 0.45 -92.05 -6.44
C TYR A 459 -0.56 -92.24 -7.59
N GLY A 460 -0.23 -91.58 -8.71
CA GLY A 460 -0.20 -92.19 -10.05
C GLY A 460 -1.48 -92.13 -10.88
N ILE A 461 -1.39 -91.55 -12.08
CA ILE A 461 -1.73 -92.16 -13.38
C ILE A 461 -1.34 -91.17 -14.48
N GLU A 462 -0.43 -91.61 -15.37
CA GLU A 462 -0.28 -91.07 -16.72
C GLU A 462 -1.28 -91.78 -17.65
N THR A 463 -1.61 -91.09 -18.76
CA THR A 463 -2.19 -91.55 -20.04
C THR A 463 -3.68 -91.24 -20.33
N GLU A 464 -3.86 -90.37 -21.34
CA GLU A 464 -5.02 -90.19 -22.23
C GLU A 464 -5.04 -91.27 -23.35
N PRO A 465 -6.06 -91.42 -24.26
CA PRO A 465 -7.11 -90.45 -24.67
C PRO A 465 -8.56 -90.98 -24.93
N GLU A 466 -9.50 -90.02 -25.12
CA GLU A 466 -10.70 -89.99 -26.02
C GLU A 466 -11.73 -91.16 -26.00
N THR A 467 -13.07 -91.01 -25.95
CA THR A 467 -14.04 -89.96 -26.29
C THR A 467 -15.44 -90.27 -25.67
N ALA A 468 -16.31 -89.24 -25.67
CA ALA A 468 -17.79 -89.22 -25.49
C ALA A 468 -18.31 -89.14 -24.04
N ASP A 469 -19.23 -88.24 -23.66
CA ASP A 469 -19.88 -87.11 -24.32
C ASP A 469 -20.22 -86.10 -23.21
N ILE A 470 -19.58 -84.94 -23.27
CA ILE A 470 -19.51 -83.91 -22.22
C ILE A 470 -20.69 -82.93 -22.31
N ILE A 471 -21.57 -83.03 -23.31
CA ILE A 471 -22.51 -81.96 -23.65
C ILE A 471 -23.90 -82.08 -22.98
N ALA A 472 -24.23 -83.20 -22.32
CA ALA A 472 -25.56 -83.41 -21.72
C ALA A 472 -25.69 -83.06 -20.22
N LEU A 473 -24.61 -82.69 -19.51
CA LEU A 473 -24.63 -82.31 -18.09
C LEU A 473 -24.48 -80.79 -17.84
N PHE A 474 -24.54 -79.97 -18.90
CA PHE A 474 -24.26 -78.53 -18.89
C PHE A 474 -25.43 -77.61 -18.51
N TRP A 475 -26.44 -78.08 -17.78
CA TRP A 475 -27.54 -77.23 -17.33
C TRP A 475 -27.81 -77.40 -15.83
N LEU A 476 -27.10 -76.61 -15.02
CA LEU A 476 -27.49 -76.09 -13.68
C LEU A 476 -26.32 -75.24 -13.12
N ASP A 477 -26.46 -73.92 -13.10
CA ASP A 477 -25.49 -72.87 -12.67
C ASP A 477 -24.96 -72.99 -11.21
N GLY A 478 -25.37 -73.99 -10.44
CA GLY A 478 -25.07 -74.12 -9.00
C GLY A 478 -23.76 -74.84 -8.63
N TRP A 479 -23.33 -75.84 -9.40
CA TRP A 479 -22.19 -76.70 -9.01
C TRP A 479 -20.81 -76.13 -9.36
N GLN A 480 -20.71 -75.30 -10.42
CA GLN A 480 -19.45 -74.62 -10.77
C GLN A 480 -19.03 -73.59 -9.70
N LYS A 481 -19.99 -72.95 -9.00
CA LYS A 481 -19.71 -72.09 -7.85
C LYS A 481 -19.19 -72.89 -6.65
N GLN A 482 -19.79 -74.04 -6.33
CA GLN A 482 -19.37 -74.89 -5.20
C GLN A 482 -18.01 -75.58 -5.39
N ALA A 483 -17.68 -76.02 -6.61
CA ALA A 483 -16.35 -76.58 -6.92
C ALA A 483 -15.24 -75.52 -6.88
N ASN A 484 -15.55 -74.26 -7.23
CA ASN A 484 -14.62 -73.14 -7.04
C ASN A 484 -14.41 -72.80 -5.56
N TYR A 485 -15.44 -72.89 -4.71
CA TYR A 485 -15.31 -72.58 -3.27
C TYR A 485 -14.42 -73.55 -2.50
N SER A 486 -14.62 -74.85 -2.65
CA SER A 486 -13.78 -75.86 -1.99
C SER A 486 -12.35 -75.83 -2.51
N THR A 487 -12.16 -75.55 -3.81
CA THR A 487 -10.82 -75.45 -4.41
C THR A 487 -10.07 -74.21 -3.91
N VAL A 488 -10.71 -73.04 -3.88
CA VAL A 488 -10.11 -71.80 -3.37
C VAL A 488 -9.82 -71.90 -1.88
N PHE A 489 -10.77 -72.39 -1.07
CA PHE A 489 -10.56 -72.62 0.36
C PHE A 489 -9.44 -73.64 0.61
N ASN A 490 -9.43 -74.79 -0.06
CA ASN A 490 -8.39 -75.80 0.14
C ASN A 490 -7.00 -75.28 -0.29
N GLN A 491 -6.91 -74.55 -1.40
CA GLN A 491 -5.65 -73.94 -1.84
C GLN A 491 -5.13 -72.92 -0.81
N MET A 492 -6.01 -72.06 -0.28
CA MET A 492 -5.66 -71.12 0.78
C MET A 492 -5.30 -71.85 2.08
N TYR A 493 -6.01 -72.93 2.41
CA TYR A 493 -5.78 -73.71 3.63
C TYR A 493 -4.45 -74.45 3.60
N PHE A 494 -4.07 -75.03 2.46
CA PHE A 494 -2.74 -75.61 2.28
C PHE A 494 -1.64 -74.54 2.40
N ARG A 495 -1.84 -73.36 1.81
CA ARG A 495 -0.89 -72.24 1.96
C ARG A 495 -0.80 -71.76 3.41
N ALA A 496 -1.93 -71.69 4.10
CA ALA A 496 -2.00 -71.27 5.50
C ALA A 496 -1.27 -72.26 6.44
N ILE A 497 -1.42 -73.57 6.23
CA ILE A 497 -0.68 -74.60 6.99
C ILE A 497 0.82 -74.54 6.67
N LEU A 498 1.20 -74.20 5.44
CA LEU A 498 2.60 -73.99 5.05
C LEU A 498 3.19 -72.66 5.55
N GLY A 499 2.42 -71.89 6.33
CA GLY A 499 2.90 -70.68 6.99
C GLY A 499 2.60 -69.38 6.26
N ASP A 500 1.78 -69.36 5.20
CA ASP A 500 1.43 -68.10 4.51
C ASP A 500 0.51 -67.21 5.37
N PRO A 501 0.99 -66.06 5.88
CA PRO A 501 0.23 -65.25 6.84
C PRO A 501 -1.01 -64.58 6.23
N GLN A 502 -0.99 -64.27 4.93
CA GLN A 502 -2.15 -63.72 4.22
C GLN A 502 -3.26 -64.76 4.11
N SER A 503 -2.94 -66.00 3.72
CA SER A 503 -3.93 -67.08 3.65
C SER A 503 -4.46 -67.44 5.04
N GLN A 504 -3.62 -67.43 6.08
CA GLN A 504 -4.04 -67.60 7.47
C GLN A 504 -5.04 -66.50 7.89
N PHE A 505 -4.72 -65.23 7.60
CA PHE A 505 -5.62 -64.12 7.87
C PHE A 505 -6.96 -64.22 7.13
N GLU A 506 -6.93 -64.50 5.82
CA GLU A 506 -8.15 -64.60 5.01
C GLU A 506 -9.03 -65.78 5.45
N ILE A 507 -8.44 -66.91 5.83
CA ILE A 507 -9.18 -68.03 6.44
C ILE A 507 -9.76 -67.65 7.80
N GLY A 508 -9.04 -66.88 8.60
CA GLY A 508 -9.57 -66.29 9.82
C GLY A 508 -10.82 -65.45 9.55
N GLN A 509 -10.79 -64.60 8.51
CA GLN A 509 -11.97 -63.82 8.08
C GLN A 509 -13.12 -64.71 7.61
N MET A 510 -12.82 -65.80 6.90
CA MET A 510 -13.84 -66.77 6.46
C MET A 510 -14.53 -67.43 7.65
N PHE A 511 -13.80 -67.85 8.68
CA PHE A 511 -14.38 -68.42 9.90
C PHE A 511 -15.10 -67.39 10.76
N GLN A 512 -14.56 -66.18 10.93
CA GLN A 512 -15.20 -65.11 11.72
C GLN A 512 -16.54 -64.69 11.11
N TYR A 513 -16.61 -64.57 9.78
CA TYR A 513 -17.80 -64.05 9.09
C TYR A 513 -18.70 -65.13 8.46
N GLY A 514 -18.33 -66.41 8.59
CA GLY A 514 -19.08 -67.53 8.01
C GLY A 514 -19.09 -67.53 6.48
N ILE A 515 -18.00 -67.08 5.85
CA ILE A 515 -17.90 -66.98 4.38
C ILE A 515 -17.40 -68.31 3.83
N GLY A 516 -18.28 -69.08 3.18
CA GLY A 516 -17.93 -70.38 2.59
C GLY A 516 -17.66 -71.52 3.60
N VAL A 517 -17.60 -71.21 4.90
CA VAL A 517 -17.45 -72.15 6.04
C VAL A 517 -18.46 -71.79 7.14
N ALA A 518 -18.71 -72.71 8.08
CA ALA A 518 -19.53 -72.39 9.25
C ALA A 518 -18.82 -71.36 10.13
N GLN A 519 -19.56 -70.35 10.60
CA GLN A 519 -19.01 -69.32 11.49
C GLN A 519 -18.45 -69.95 12.76
N ASN A 520 -17.20 -69.64 13.11
CA ASN A 520 -16.51 -70.19 14.27
C ASN A 520 -15.37 -69.27 14.73
N ASP A 521 -15.64 -68.48 15.77
CA ASP A 521 -14.66 -67.50 16.28
C ASP A 521 -13.43 -68.15 16.91
N GLN A 522 -13.56 -69.36 17.50
CA GLN A 522 -12.41 -70.09 18.04
C GLN A 522 -11.45 -70.53 16.93
N ALA A 523 -11.99 -71.01 15.81
CA ALA A 523 -11.19 -71.32 14.63
C ALA A 523 -10.56 -70.05 14.05
N ALA A 524 -11.32 -68.95 13.96
CA ALA A 524 -10.81 -67.66 13.49
C ALA A 524 -9.65 -67.15 14.34
N ILE A 525 -9.75 -67.22 15.68
CA ILE A 525 -8.69 -66.81 16.62
C ILE A 525 -7.40 -67.59 16.35
N VAL A 526 -7.46 -68.91 16.16
CA VAL A 526 -6.24 -69.72 15.89
C VAL A 526 -5.55 -69.26 14.60
N PHE A 527 -6.33 -69.07 13.53
CA PHE A 527 -5.77 -68.61 12.25
C PHE A 527 -5.22 -67.19 12.32
N TYR A 528 -5.90 -66.29 13.03
CA TYR A 528 -5.39 -64.95 13.24
C TYR A 528 -4.16 -64.91 14.16
N GLN A 529 -4.07 -65.75 15.19
CA GLN A 529 -2.88 -65.84 16.05
C GLN A 529 -1.66 -66.28 15.25
N ASN A 530 -1.80 -67.31 14.41
CA ASN A 530 -0.71 -67.77 13.52
C ASN A 530 -0.27 -66.66 12.54
N ALA A 531 -1.21 -65.88 12.01
CA ALA A 531 -0.90 -64.76 11.13
C ALA A 531 -0.26 -63.58 11.90
N ALA A 532 -0.73 -63.31 13.12
CA ALA A 532 -0.24 -62.24 13.98
C ALA A 532 1.16 -62.53 14.55
N GLU A 533 1.50 -63.79 14.85
CA GLU A 533 2.88 -64.21 15.17
C GLU A 533 3.87 -63.88 14.04
N GLN A 534 3.36 -63.80 12.81
CA GLN A 534 4.09 -63.39 11.61
C GLN A 534 3.91 -61.90 11.28
N GLN A 535 3.44 -61.09 12.25
CA GLN A 535 3.27 -59.65 12.16
C GLN A 535 2.22 -59.18 11.15
N HIS A 536 1.20 -60.01 10.85
CA HIS A 536 0.13 -59.63 9.94
C HIS A 536 -0.85 -58.63 10.60
N LEU A 537 -0.80 -57.36 10.17
CA LEU A 537 -1.51 -56.25 10.80
C LEU A 537 -3.04 -56.43 10.87
N GLY A 538 -3.66 -56.94 9.80
CA GLY A 538 -5.10 -57.19 9.78
C GLY A 538 -5.53 -58.29 10.76
N ALA A 539 -4.64 -59.25 11.02
CA ALA A 539 -4.91 -60.35 11.93
C ALA A 539 -4.80 -59.89 13.40
N GLU A 540 -3.78 -59.08 13.71
CA GLU A 540 -3.63 -58.40 15.00
C GLU A 540 -4.86 -57.53 15.31
N TYR A 541 -5.36 -56.77 14.31
CA TYR A 541 -6.58 -55.98 14.45
C TYR A 541 -7.81 -56.84 14.71
N ASN A 542 -8.07 -57.85 13.86
CA ASN A 542 -9.26 -58.71 14.02
C ASN A 542 -9.20 -59.53 15.32
N LEU A 543 -8.02 -59.92 15.79
CA LEU A 543 -7.84 -60.50 17.14
C LEU A 543 -8.23 -59.50 18.22
N GLY A 544 -7.71 -58.28 18.15
CA GLY A 544 -8.05 -57.21 19.07
C GLY A 544 -9.56 -56.96 19.13
N VAL A 545 -10.23 -56.92 17.98
CA VAL A 545 -11.69 -56.77 17.90
C VAL A 545 -12.42 -57.99 18.47
N LEU A 546 -12.02 -59.22 18.13
CA LEU A 546 -12.65 -60.44 18.64
C LEU A 546 -12.52 -60.57 20.16
N TYR A 547 -11.35 -60.25 20.71
CA TYR A 547 -11.14 -60.22 22.16
C TYR A 547 -11.98 -59.11 22.81
N LEU A 548 -12.12 -57.93 22.19
CA LEU A 548 -13.01 -56.86 22.69
C LEU A 548 -14.49 -57.27 22.68
N GLU A 549 -14.97 -57.91 21.62
CA GLU A 549 -16.36 -58.34 21.46
C GLU A 549 -16.75 -59.44 22.48
N HIS A 550 -15.79 -60.27 22.89
CA HIS A 550 -16.00 -61.39 23.80
C HIS A 550 -15.47 -61.17 25.23
N ALA A 551 -14.93 -59.98 25.52
CA ALA A 551 -14.31 -59.68 26.80
C ALA A 551 -15.31 -59.74 27.98
N LYS A 552 -14.97 -60.52 29.00
CA LYS A 552 -15.78 -60.65 30.23
C LYS A 552 -15.02 -60.23 31.48
N GLU A 553 -13.69 -60.34 31.46
CA GLU A 553 -12.80 -60.02 32.58
C GLU A 553 -11.74 -58.99 32.17
N ASP A 554 -11.13 -58.29 33.13
CA ASP A 554 -10.10 -57.26 32.88
C ASP A 554 -8.95 -57.74 31.98
N ALA A 555 -8.57 -59.01 32.12
CA ALA A 555 -7.50 -59.63 31.34
C ALA A 555 -7.83 -59.69 29.84
N ASP A 556 -9.11 -59.86 29.49
CA ASP A 556 -9.56 -59.90 28.10
C ASP A 556 -9.43 -58.52 27.44
N TYR A 557 -9.85 -57.46 28.15
CA TYR A 557 -9.73 -56.07 27.68
C TYR A 557 -8.26 -55.65 27.50
N GLN A 558 -7.37 -56.05 28.42
CA GLN A 558 -5.94 -55.78 28.29
C GLN A 558 -5.31 -56.55 27.13
N THR A 559 -5.71 -57.80 26.92
CA THR A 559 -5.25 -58.60 25.76
C THR A 559 -5.69 -57.95 24.46
N ALA A 560 -6.93 -57.49 24.39
CA ALA A 560 -7.47 -56.80 23.24
C ALA A 560 -6.76 -55.45 22.98
N LEU A 561 -6.51 -54.68 24.04
CA LEU A 561 -5.77 -53.41 23.97
C LEU A 561 -4.34 -53.63 23.48
N ASN A 562 -3.65 -54.68 23.93
CA ASN A 562 -2.29 -55.00 23.49
C ASN A 562 -2.23 -55.29 21.99
N TRP A 563 -3.13 -56.14 21.49
CA TRP A 563 -3.21 -56.45 20.05
C TRP A 563 -3.55 -55.22 19.20
N LEU A 564 -4.53 -54.41 19.63
CA LEU A 564 -4.88 -53.18 18.92
C LEU A 564 -3.75 -52.14 18.96
N THR A 565 -3.06 -52.01 20.09
CA THR A 565 -1.95 -51.08 20.27
C THR A 565 -0.78 -51.47 19.36
N ASP A 566 -0.40 -52.74 19.35
CA ASP A 566 0.68 -53.25 18.50
C ASP A 566 0.37 -53.07 17.00
N SER A 567 -0.85 -53.45 16.59
CA SER A 567 -1.33 -53.25 15.22
C SER A 567 -1.36 -51.76 14.83
N ALA A 568 -1.82 -50.88 15.73
CA ALA A 568 -1.89 -49.44 15.50
C ALA A 568 -0.50 -48.81 15.35
N PHE A 569 0.47 -49.18 16.20
CA PHE A 569 1.84 -48.67 16.10
C PHE A 569 2.55 -49.11 14.83
N LYS A 570 2.22 -50.30 14.30
CA LYS A 570 2.76 -50.78 13.03
C LYS A 570 2.08 -50.19 11.79
N GLY A 571 1.09 -49.32 11.97
CA GLY A 571 0.48 -48.55 10.88
C GLY A 571 -0.92 -49.00 10.45
N ASN A 572 -1.58 -49.89 11.20
CA ASN A 572 -2.96 -50.29 10.90
C ASN A 572 -3.93 -49.15 11.23
N ASP A 573 -4.57 -48.60 10.21
CA ASP A 573 -5.46 -47.44 10.26
C ASP A 573 -6.79 -47.72 10.99
N ASN A 574 -7.34 -48.93 10.83
CA ASN A 574 -8.52 -49.42 11.56
C ASN A 574 -8.23 -49.58 13.05
N ALA A 575 -7.06 -50.14 13.40
CA ALA A 575 -6.62 -50.28 14.78
C ALA A 575 -6.38 -48.92 15.43
N GLN A 576 -5.72 -47.99 14.73
CA GLN A 576 -5.54 -46.60 15.19
C GLN A 576 -6.88 -45.91 15.47
N TYR A 577 -7.86 -46.06 14.57
CA TYR A 577 -9.20 -45.48 14.75
C TYR A 577 -9.96 -46.09 15.93
N VAL A 578 -9.96 -47.43 16.05
CA VAL A 578 -10.64 -48.11 17.17
C VAL A 578 -9.98 -47.76 18.50
N LEU A 579 -8.64 -47.72 18.54
CA LEU A 579 -7.89 -47.31 19.71
C LEU A 579 -8.16 -45.86 20.09
N ALA A 580 -8.29 -44.95 19.11
CA ALA A 580 -8.69 -43.56 19.36
C ALA A 580 -10.03 -43.49 20.10
N ARG A 581 -11.05 -44.25 19.65
CA ARG A 581 -12.37 -44.31 20.30
C ARG A 581 -12.31 -44.91 21.71
N LEU A 582 -11.53 -45.97 21.90
CA LEU A 582 -11.32 -46.63 23.21
C LEU A 582 -10.68 -45.69 24.22
N LEU A 583 -9.63 -44.99 23.80
CA LEU A 583 -8.91 -44.06 24.66
C LEU A 583 -9.72 -42.80 24.93
N ASP A 584 -10.58 -42.34 24.02
CA ASP A 584 -11.38 -41.15 24.28
C ASP A 584 -12.50 -41.39 25.29
N GLN A 585 -13.25 -42.47 25.10
CA GLN A 585 -14.40 -42.79 25.95
C GLN A 585 -14.00 -43.45 27.28
N GLY A 586 -12.86 -44.15 27.31
CA GLY A 586 -12.54 -45.10 28.37
C GLY A 586 -13.56 -46.25 28.45
N LYS A 587 -13.36 -47.17 29.39
CA LYS A 587 -14.31 -48.26 29.67
C LYS A 587 -14.39 -48.51 31.16
N ILE A 588 -15.61 -48.48 31.69
CA ILE A 588 -15.93 -48.84 33.06
C ILE A 588 -16.72 -50.16 33.03
N GLY A 589 -16.33 -51.11 33.87
CA GLY A 589 -16.99 -52.41 34.03
C GLY A 589 -18.34 -52.28 34.72
N ALA A 590 -19.15 -53.34 34.66
CA ALA A 590 -20.47 -53.38 35.29
C ALA A 590 -20.43 -53.26 36.83
N ASP A 591 -19.25 -53.51 37.43
CA ASP A 591 -18.92 -53.37 38.84
C ASP A 591 -18.40 -51.97 39.22
N GLY A 592 -18.33 -51.05 38.26
CA GLY A 592 -17.80 -49.69 38.44
C GLY A 592 -16.27 -49.59 38.38
N LYS A 593 -15.56 -50.68 38.07
CA LYS A 593 -14.10 -50.70 37.95
C LYS A 593 -13.65 -50.12 36.60
N GLU A 594 -12.62 -49.28 36.60
CA GLU A 594 -12.02 -48.76 35.37
C GLU A 594 -11.26 -49.90 34.64
N LEU A 595 -11.76 -50.31 33.49
CA LEU A 595 -11.19 -51.37 32.64
C LEU A 595 -10.21 -50.80 31.61
N ILE A 596 -10.54 -49.61 31.06
CA ILE A 596 -9.69 -48.84 30.15
C ILE A 596 -9.76 -47.37 30.59
N LYS A 597 -8.60 -46.79 30.88
CA LYS A 597 -8.48 -45.40 31.27
C LYS A 597 -8.67 -44.46 30.07
N ALA A 598 -9.52 -43.44 30.23
CA ALA A 598 -9.66 -42.40 29.22
C ALA A 598 -8.37 -41.54 29.12
N ASN A 599 -7.94 -41.25 27.90
CA ASN A 599 -6.80 -40.42 27.56
C ASN A 599 -7.05 -39.69 26.21
N HIS A 600 -7.67 -38.51 26.30
CA HIS A 600 -8.02 -37.69 25.13
C HIS A 600 -6.81 -37.28 24.27
N GLU A 601 -5.66 -36.99 24.86
CA GLU A 601 -4.46 -36.59 24.09
C GLU A 601 -3.95 -37.73 23.20
N GLN A 602 -3.92 -38.95 23.76
CA GLN A 602 -3.54 -40.14 22.99
C GLN A 602 -4.60 -40.51 21.96
N ALA A 603 -5.88 -40.33 22.28
CA ALA A 603 -6.99 -40.56 21.34
C ALA A 603 -6.87 -39.66 20.10
N ILE A 604 -6.67 -38.37 20.29
CA ILE A 604 -6.48 -37.40 19.20
C ILE A 604 -5.23 -37.76 18.38
N SER A 605 -4.14 -38.14 19.01
CA SER A 605 -2.91 -38.56 18.32
C SER A 605 -3.15 -39.77 17.41
N MET A 606 -3.89 -40.78 17.90
CA MET A 606 -4.27 -41.95 17.11
C MET A 606 -5.23 -41.60 15.97
N LEU A 607 -6.13 -40.63 16.18
CA LEU A 607 -7.03 -40.13 15.15
C LEU A 607 -6.27 -39.40 14.03
N TYR A 608 -5.26 -38.59 14.37
CA TYR A 608 -4.35 -37.98 13.40
C TYR A 608 -3.60 -39.03 12.57
N LEU A 609 -3.09 -40.09 13.20
CA LEU A 609 -2.39 -41.18 12.50
C LEU A 609 -3.32 -41.91 11.54
N SER A 610 -4.51 -42.29 11.99
CA SER A 610 -5.50 -43.00 11.17
C SER A 610 -5.97 -42.14 9.98
N ALA A 611 -6.23 -40.84 10.22
CA ALA A 611 -6.62 -39.91 9.16
C ALA A 611 -5.50 -39.71 8.11
N ALA A 612 -4.24 -39.62 8.55
CA ALA A 612 -3.07 -39.52 7.69
C ALA A 612 -2.84 -40.78 6.83
N ASN A 613 -3.23 -41.96 7.34
CA ASN A 613 -3.21 -43.22 6.61
C ASN A 613 -4.38 -43.41 5.64
N GLY A 614 -5.26 -42.42 5.52
CA GLY A 614 -6.34 -42.43 4.52
C GLY A 614 -7.68 -42.99 5.02
N PHE A 615 -7.83 -43.26 6.31
CA PHE A 615 -9.07 -43.85 6.83
C PHE A 615 -10.20 -42.82 6.91
N GLY A 616 -11.19 -42.95 6.03
CA GLY A 616 -12.30 -42.01 5.89
C GLY A 616 -13.00 -41.64 7.21
N PRO A 617 -13.45 -42.60 8.05
CA PRO A 617 -14.10 -42.29 9.32
C PRO A 617 -13.24 -41.47 10.28
N ALA A 618 -11.92 -41.72 10.31
CA ALA A 618 -10.98 -40.94 11.11
C ALA A 618 -10.81 -39.51 10.55
N GLN A 619 -10.76 -39.37 9.22
CA GLN A 619 -10.69 -38.05 8.58
C GLN A 619 -11.92 -37.20 8.91
N TYR A 620 -13.13 -37.78 8.82
CA TYR A 620 -14.35 -37.10 9.22
C TYR A 620 -14.32 -36.68 10.69
N GLN A 621 -14.01 -37.61 11.60
CA GLN A 621 -14.00 -37.32 13.03
C GLN A 621 -12.94 -36.28 13.42
N LEU A 622 -11.77 -36.33 12.80
CA LEU A 622 -10.73 -35.34 13.03
C LEU A 622 -11.16 -33.97 12.49
N ALA A 623 -11.79 -33.92 11.32
CA ALA A 623 -12.34 -32.68 10.77
C ALA A 623 -13.40 -32.08 11.69
N ASP A 624 -14.28 -32.94 12.24
CA ASP A 624 -15.35 -32.56 13.14
C ASP A 624 -14.81 -32.07 14.49
N TYR A 625 -13.85 -32.80 15.09
CA TYR A 625 -13.13 -32.36 16.29
C TYR A 625 -12.49 -30.99 16.08
N LEU A 626 -11.75 -30.81 14.99
CA LEU A 626 -11.09 -29.55 14.68
C LEU A 626 -12.11 -28.43 14.42
N ALA A 627 -13.25 -28.72 13.81
CA ALA A 627 -14.31 -27.74 13.61
C ALA A 627 -14.92 -27.25 14.94
N HIS A 628 -15.07 -28.14 15.93
CA HIS A 628 -15.63 -27.81 17.24
C HIS A 628 -14.61 -27.25 18.24
N GLU A 629 -13.31 -27.46 18.01
CA GLU A 629 -12.26 -26.91 18.85
C GLU A 629 -12.21 -25.38 18.70
N GLY A 630 -12.45 -24.68 19.81
CA GLY A 630 -12.53 -23.22 19.84
C GLY A 630 -11.33 -22.52 19.20
N THR A 631 -11.58 -21.46 18.43
CA THR A 631 -10.52 -20.69 17.75
C THR A 631 -10.04 -19.47 18.56
N GLN A 632 -10.41 -19.40 19.84
CA GLN A 632 -10.06 -18.30 20.74
C GLN A 632 -8.53 -18.25 20.94
N GLY A 633 -7.91 -17.10 20.68
CA GLY A 633 -6.47 -16.89 20.82
C GLY A 633 -5.61 -17.34 19.63
N LEU A 634 -6.18 -17.98 18.61
CA LEU A 634 -5.43 -18.34 17.39
C LEU A 634 -5.20 -17.11 16.50
N SER A 635 -3.98 -16.99 15.94
CA SER A 635 -3.68 -15.95 14.94
C SER A 635 -4.47 -16.15 13.65
N VAL A 636 -4.55 -15.11 12.82
CA VAL A 636 -5.26 -15.15 11.52
C VAL A 636 -4.68 -16.25 10.63
N GLU A 637 -3.36 -16.36 10.54
CA GLU A 637 -2.69 -17.44 9.80
C GLU A 637 -3.06 -18.82 10.33
N VAL A 638 -3.05 -19.02 11.66
CA VAL A 638 -3.35 -20.33 12.25
C VAL A 638 -4.81 -20.72 11.99
N LYS A 639 -5.74 -19.76 12.09
CA LYS A 639 -7.15 -19.97 11.72
C LYS A 639 -7.29 -20.39 10.25
N LYS A 640 -6.55 -19.75 9.35
CA LYS A 640 -6.56 -20.07 7.91
C LYS A 640 -6.03 -21.49 7.64
N HIS A 641 -4.92 -21.88 8.28
CA HIS A 641 -4.36 -23.22 8.15
C HIS A 641 -5.30 -24.29 8.71
N LYS A 642 -5.89 -24.03 9.88
CA LYS A 642 -6.90 -24.90 10.49
C LYS A 642 -8.11 -25.11 9.57
N LEU A 643 -8.63 -24.03 8.99
CA LEU A 643 -9.76 -24.10 8.04
C LEU A 643 -9.41 -24.89 6.77
N ALA A 644 -8.18 -24.76 6.26
CA ALA A 644 -7.70 -25.53 5.11
C ALA A 644 -7.60 -27.01 5.44
N LEU A 645 -7.07 -27.36 6.62
CA LEU A 645 -6.98 -28.73 7.10
C LEU A 645 -8.36 -29.37 7.28
N ILE A 646 -9.30 -28.69 7.92
CA ILE A 646 -10.67 -29.18 8.10
C ILE A 646 -11.32 -29.48 6.74
N ARG A 647 -11.21 -28.55 5.78
CA ARG A 647 -11.73 -28.76 4.41
C ARG A 647 -11.11 -29.97 3.73
N GLN A 648 -9.79 -30.11 3.84
CA GLN A 648 -9.08 -31.25 3.26
C GLN A 648 -9.58 -32.56 3.87
N LEU A 649 -9.70 -32.62 5.19
CA LEU A 649 -10.14 -33.82 5.89
C LEU A 649 -11.58 -34.21 5.53
N TYR A 650 -12.52 -33.25 5.49
CA TYR A 650 -13.88 -33.52 5.04
C TYR A 650 -13.95 -33.96 3.58
N THR A 651 -13.13 -33.37 2.71
CA THR A 651 -13.05 -33.77 1.29
C THR A 651 -12.57 -35.21 1.18
N SER A 652 -11.47 -35.55 1.83
CA SER A 652 -10.93 -36.91 1.83
C SER A 652 -11.92 -37.92 2.43
N ALA A 653 -12.66 -37.54 3.47
CA ALA A 653 -13.67 -38.41 4.07
C ALA A 653 -14.82 -38.70 3.08
N VAL A 654 -15.28 -37.70 2.33
CA VAL A 654 -16.28 -37.86 1.26
C VAL A 654 -15.74 -38.76 0.15
N ASP A 655 -14.50 -38.55 -0.29
CA ASP A 655 -13.85 -39.37 -1.32
C ASP A 655 -13.72 -40.85 -0.89
N ASN A 656 -13.58 -41.09 0.42
CA ASN A 656 -13.58 -42.42 1.04
C ASN A 656 -14.99 -42.95 1.37
N GLY A 657 -16.06 -42.29 0.94
CA GLY A 657 -17.43 -42.78 1.07
C GLY A 657 -18.13 -42.50 2.42
N VAL A 658 -17.63 -41.55 3.22
CA VAL A 658 -18.26 -41.20 4.51
C VAL A 658 -19.43 -40.24 4.30
N ALA A 659 -20.66 -40.75 4.43
CA ALA A 659 -21.89 -39.98 4.21
C ALA A 659 -22.05 -38.78 5.16
N GLN A 660 -21.58 -38.90 6.41
CA GLN A 660 -21.69 -37.84 7.42
C GLN A 660 -20.87 -36.58 7.06
N ALA A 661 -19.84 -36.73 6.21
CA ALA A 661 -18.95 -35.63 5.82
C ALA A 661 -19.57 -34.68 4.78
N TYR A 662 -20.63 -35.09 4.07
CA TYR A 662 -21.19 -34.33 2.95
C TYR A 662 -21.75 -32.97 3.36
N LEU A 663 -22.55 -32.90 4.43
CA LEU A 663 -23.17 -31.64 4.86
C LEU A 663 -22.17 -30.66 5.48
N PRO A 664 -21.30 -31.06 6.42
CA PRO A 664 -20.22 -30.19 6.89
C PRO A 664 -19.35 -29.67 5.74
N LEU A 665 -18.97 -30.53 4.79
CA LEU A 665 -18.23 -30.12 3.60
C LEU A 665 -19.01 -29.08 2.77
N ALA A 666 -20.34 -29.22 2.65
CA ALA A 666 -21.18 -28.24 1.96
C ALA A 666 -21.14 -26.87 2.66
N PHE A 667 -21.19 -26.80 4.00
CA PHE A 667 -20.97 -25.54 4.73
C PHE A 667 -19.61 -24.92 4.38
N TYR A 668 -18.52 -25.70 4.42
CA TYR A 668 -17.19 -25.18 4.09
C TYR A 668 -17.00 -24.79 2.62
N ASN A 669 -17.61 -25.53 1.69
CA ASN A 669 -17.58 -25.23 0.26
C ASN A 669 -18.40 -23.97 -0.07
N ALA A 670 -19.49 -23.69 0.66
CA ALA A 670 -20.23 -22.44 0.54
C ALA A 670 -19.39 -21.20 0.90
N MET A 671 -18.32 -21.38 1.67
CA MET A 671 -17.39 -20.33 2.10
C MET A 671 -16.16 -20.20 1.19
N ASP A 672 -16.03 -21.05 0.18
CA ASP A 672 -14.93 -21.02 -0.77
C ASP A 672 -15.18 -19.96 -1.87
N GLU A 673 -14.13 -19.44 -2.49
CA GLU A 673 -14.25 -18.51 -3.62
C GLU A 673 -14.53 -19.27 -4.94
N ASP A 674 -14.28 -20.58 -4.97
CA ASP A 674 -14.51 -21.44 -6.12
C ASP A 674 -16.01 -21.69 -6.35
N GLN A 675 -16.53 -21.13 -7.45
CA GLN A 675 -17.93 -21.28 -7.86
C GLN A 675 -18.36 -22.74 -8.04
N VAL A 676 -17.46 -23.64 -8.46
CA VAL A 676 -17.80 -25.06 -8.64
C VAL A 676 -18.03 -25.71 -7.29
N LYS A 677 -17.22 -25.38 -6.28
CA LYS A 677 -17.44 -25.86 -4.91
C LYS A 677 -18.72 -25.30 -4.32
N GLN A 678 -19.01 -24.02 -4.55
CA GLN A 678 -20.27 -23.41 -4.12
C GLN A 678 -21.49 -24.08 -4.77
N GLN A 679 -21.43 -24.43 -6.06
CA GLN A 679 -22.48 -25.18 -6.74
C GLN A 679 -22.66 -26.59 -6.17
N LYS A 680 -21.56 -27.28 -5.84
CA LYS A 680 -21.62 -28.58 -5.14
C LYS A 680 -22.25 -28.45 -3.75
N ALA A 681 -21.89 -27.41 -2.99
CA ALA A 681 -22.51 -27.12 -1.71
C ALA A 681 -24.02 -26.91 -1.84
N PHE A 682 -24.45 -26.17 -2.87
CA PHE A 682 -25.86 -25.97 -3.17
C PHE A 682 -26.58 -27.28 -3.48
N ALA A 683 -26.02 -28.11 -4.37
CA ALA A 683 -26.62 -29.40 -4.73
C ALA A 683 -26.76 -30.32 -3.50
N THR A 684 -25.71 -30.44 -2.67
CA THR A 684 -25.75 -31.24 -1.45
C THR A 684 -26.77 -30.71 -0.45
N ALA A 685 -26.83 -29.40 -0.24
CA ALA A 685 -27.79 -28.78 0.66
C ALA A 685 -29.24 -28.98 0.16
N GLU A 686 -29.48 -28.86 -1.14
CA GLU A 686 -30.80 -29.07 -1.76
C GLU A 686 -31.27 -30.52 -1.62
N GLU A 687 -30.42 -31.49 -1.95
CA GLU A 687 -30.73 -32.91 -1.81
C GLU A 687 -31.11 -33.27 -0.37
N GLN A 688 -30.28 -32.88 0.60
CA GLN A 688 -30.48 -33.24 2.00
C GLN A 688 -31.63 -32.47 2.66
N ALA A 689 -31.83 -31.19 2.32
CA ALA A 689 -32.97 -30.42 2.80
C ALA A 689 -34.29 -31.02 2.32
N ASN A 690 -34.34 -31.48 1.06
CA ASN A 690 -35.52 -32.16 0.52
C ASN A 690 -35.77 -33.52 1.19
N SER A 691 -34.75 -34.14 1.78
CA SER A 691 -34.90 -35.35 2.60
C SER A 691 -35.34 -35.08 4.04
N GLY A 692 -35.47 -33.81 4.44
CA GLY A 692 -35.95 -33.38 5.75
C GLY A 692 -34.85 -33.00 6.76
N ASP A 693 -33.60 -32.85 6.33
CA ASP A 693 -32.51 -32.40 7.22
C ASP A 693 -32.62 -30.88 7.49
N GLU A 694 -32.83 -30.51 8.76
CA GLU A 694 -33.02 -29.12 9.20
C GLU A 694 -31.75 -28.25 9.04
N LYS A 695 -30.56 -28.82 9.23
CA LYS A 695 -29.28 -28.10 9.05
C LYS A 695 -29.01 -27.85 7.56
N ALA A 696 -29.35 -28.81 6.71
CA ALA A 696 -29.29 -28.66 5.25
C ALA A 696 -30.31 -27.63 4.76
N ALA A 697 -31.54 -27.63 5.30
CA ALA A 697 -32.54 -26.60 4.99
C ALA A 697 -32.05 -25.19 5.36
N LEU A 698 -31.37 -25.04 6.50
CA LEU A 698 -30.78 -23.77 6.90
C LEU A 698 -29.66 -23.31 5.95
N LEU A 699 -28.74 -24.22 5.59
CA LEU A 699 -27.69 -23.93 4.62
C LEU A 699 -28.30 -23.52 3.28
N LEU A 700 -29.26 -24.29 2.77
CA LEU A 700 -29.95 -24.01 1.51
C LEU A 700 -30.63 -22.62 1.54
N ALA A 701 -31.25 -22.25 2.65
CA ALA A 701 -31.83 -20.91 2.83
C ALA A 701 -30.77 -19.81 2.71
N MET A 702 -29.60 -19.96 3.36
CA MET A 702 -28.48 -19.01 3.26
C MET A 702 -27.92 -18.92 1.84
N LEU A 703 -27.83 -20.04 1.12
CA LEU A 703 -27.36 -20.08 -0.26
C LEU A 703 -28.30 -19.31 -1.20
N TYR A 704 -29.62 -19.48 -1.05
CA TYR A 704 -30.61 -18.70 -1.78
C TYR A 704 -30.62 -17.22 -1.40
N ASP A 705 -30.44 -16.88 -0.12
CA ASP A 705 -30.41 -15.48 0.32
C ASP A 705 -29.17 -14.73 -0.17
N ARG A 706 -28.02 -15.41 -0.19
CA ARG A 706 -26.73 -14.82 -0.59
C ARG A 706 -26.42 -14.96 -2.08
N GLY A 707 -27.12 -15.87 -2.79
CA GLY A 707 -26.81 -16.20 -4.18
C GLY A 707 -25.49 -16.96 -4.33
N ILE A 708 -25.22 -17.89 -3.41
CA ILE A 708 -23.99 -18.70 -3.39
C ILE A 708 -24.28 -20.04 -4.06
N GLY A 709 -23.59 -20.36 -5.16
CA GLY A 709 -23.85 -21.57 -5.95
C GLY A 709 -25.17 -21.57 -6.72
N THR A 710 -26.00 -20.53 -6.57
CA THR A 710 -27.31 -20.37 -7.21
C THR A 710 -27.66 -18.88 -7.37
N ALA A 711 -28.70 -18.57 -8.14
CA ALA A 711 -29.23 -17.21 -8.20
C ALA A 711 -29.96 -16.83 -6.90
N LYS A 712 -29.88 -15.56 -6.51
CA LYS A 712 -30.55 -15.06 -5.30
C LYS A 712 -32.07 -15.18 -5.43
N ASP A 713 -32.71 -15.88 -4.48
CA ASP A 713 -34.17 -16.07 -4.43
C ASP A 713 -34.67 -15.86 -2.99
N PRO A 714 -35.09 -14.64 -2.64
CA PRO A 714 -35.50 -14.32 -1.28
C PRO A 714 -36.74 -15.09 -0.82
N ALA A 715 -37.66 -15.41 -1.72
CA ALA A 715 -38.89 -16.13 -1.36
C ALA A 715 -38.57 -17.57 -0.95
N LYS A 716 -37.72 -18.26 -1.72
CA LYS A 716 -37.22 -19.59 -1.35
C LYS A 716 -36.36 -19.55 -0.10
N ALA A 717 -35.54 -18.51 0.07
CA ALA A 717 -34.75 -18.34 1.28
C ALA A 717 -35.64 -18.30 2.53
N ILE A 718 -36.69 -17.45 2.55
CA ILE A 718 -37.63 -17.38 3.67
C ILE A 718 -38.33 -18.71 3.91
N TYR A 719 -38.79 -19.37 2.85
CA TYR A 719 -39.41 -20.69 2.96
C TYR A 719 -38.49 -21.69 3.67
N TRP A 720 -37.24 -21.82 3.24
CA TRP A 720 -36.30 -22.76 3.82
C TRP A 720 -35.82 -22.35 5.22
N TYR A 721 -35.71 -21.05 5.53
CA TYR A 721 -35.49 -20.59 6.89
C TYR A 721 -36.60 -21.01 7.85
N GLN A 722 -37.85 -21.07 7.39
CA GLN A 722 -38.98 -21.56 8.18
C GLN A 722 -38.98 -23.10 8.31
N GLN A 723 -38.50 -23.82 7.29
CA GLN A 723 -38.39 -25.29 7.33
C GLN A 723 -37.20 -25.78 8.18
N ALA A 724 -36.18 -24.96 8.39
CA ALA A 724 -34.99 -25.29 9.18
C ALA A 724 -35.22 -25.46 10.71
N GLY A 725 -36.49 -25.50 11.16
CA GLY A 725 -36.84 -25.72 12.56
C GLY A 725 -36.49 -24.56 13.51
N ASN A 726 -36.76 -24.77 14.80
CA ASN A 726 -36.46 -23.81 15.88
C ASN A 726 -34.98 -23.91 16.29
N ASN A 727 -34.14 -23.11 15.65
CA ASN A 727 -32.72 -23.01 16.00
C ASN A 727 -32.30 -21.54 16.16
N PRO A 728 -31.23 -21.24 16.92
CA PRO A 728 -30.80 -19.86 17.19
C PRO A 728 -30.55 -19.03 15.93
N VAL A 729 -30.00 -19.65 14.87
CA VAL A 729 -29.65 -18.95 13.62
C VAL A 729 -30.91 -18.58 12.85
N SER A 730 -31.84 -19.52 12.62
CA SER A 730 -33.09 -19.24 11.89
C SER A 730 -33.92 -18.18 12.60
N GLN A 731 -34.00 -18.25 13.95
CA GLN A 731 -34.68 -17.24 14.77
C GLN A 731 -34.04 -15.85 14.66
N PHE A 732 -32.71 -15.76 14.66
CA PHE A 732 -32.01 -14.49 14.47
C PHE A 732 -32.29 -13.88 13.09
N ILE A 733 -32.16 -14.69 12.02
CA ILE A 733 -32.34 -14.22 10.65
C ILE A 733 -33.78 -13.79 10.40
N LEU A 734 -34.75 -14.66 10.73
CA LEU A 734 -36.17 -14.35 10.60
C LEU A 734 -36.57 -13.18 11.50
N GLY A 735 -36.05 -13.11 12.73
CA GLY A 735 -36.31 -12.00 13.65
C GLY A 735 -35.83 -10.66 13.08
N THR A 736 -34.60 -10.62 12.55
CA THR A 736 -34.05 -9.40 11.93
C THR A 736 -34.85 -9.01 10.68
N TYR A 737 -35.12 -9.95 9.77
CA TYR A 737 -35.88 -9.67 8.54
C TYR A 737 -37.34 -9.26 8.80
N THR A 738 -37.99 -9.85 9.80
CA THR A 738 -39.35 -9.45 10.21
C THR A 738 -39.35 -8.05 10.83
N THR A 739 -38.32 -7.71 11.60
CA THR A 739 -38.15 -6.37 12.20
C THR A 739 -37.93 -5.28 11.15
N GLU A 740 -37.25 -5.61 10.04
CA GLU A 740 -36.96 -4.69 8.94
C GLU A 740 -38.01 -4.73 7.81
N GLY A 741 -38.90 -5.73 7.79
CA GLY A 741 -39.84 -5.97 6.68
C GLY A 741 -39.16 -6.45 5.39
N ARG A 742 -38.03 -7.16 5.50
CA ARG A 742 -37.20 -7.61 4.38
C ARG A 742 -37.70 -8.95 3.84
N ASN A 743 -38.46 -8.93 2.75
CA ASN A 743 -39.06 -10.11 2.11
C ASN A 743 -40.04 -10.92 3.00
N ILE A 744 -40.36 -10.38 4.17
CA ILE A 744 -41.38 -10.82 5.13
C ILE A 744 -42.16 -9.56 5.53
N ALA A 745 -43.44 -9.70 5.90
CA ALA A 745 -44.21 -8.58 6.42
C ALA A 745 -43.52 -7.96 7.65
N LEU A 746 -43.47 -6.63 7.67
CA LEU A 746 -42.91 -5.86 8.79
C LEU A 746 -43.73 -6.08 10.06
N ASP A 747 -43.11 -6.65 11.09
CA ASP A 747 -43.70 -6.86 12.41
C ASP A 747 -42.60 -6.81 13.48
N LYS A 748 -42.44 -5.66 14.13
CA LYS A 748 -41.34 -5.42 15.07
C LYS A 748 -41.50 -6.21 16.37
N ASP A 749 -42.72 -6.43 16.84
CA ASP A 749 -42.96 -7.16 18.08
C ASP A 749 -42.64 -8.65 17.89
N ARG A 750 -43.14 -9.23 16.79
CA ARG A 750 -42.80 -10.60 16.40
C ARG A 750 -41.31 -10.76 16.08
N GLY A 751 -40.72 -9.79 15.41
CA GLY A 751 -39.29 -9.77 15.12
C GLY A 751 -38.45 -9.78 16.41
N ALA A 752 -38.80 -8.95 17.38
CA ALA A 752 -38.16 -8.90 18.70
C ALA A 752 -38.38 -10.19 19.53
N ASP A 753 -39.55 -10.83 19.45
CA ASP A 753 -39.79 -12.14 20.07
C ASP A 753 -38.85 -13.22 19.52
N LEU A 754 -38.66 -13.27 18.20
CA LEU A 754 -37.75 -14.21 17.55
C LEU A 754 -36.29 -13.94 17.94
N LEU A 755 -35.88 -12.67 17.98
CA LEU A 755 -34.55 -12.28 18.46
C LEU A 755 -34.35 -12.67 19.93
N ARG A 756 -35.35 -12.51 20.80
CA ARG A 756 -35.29 -12.95 22.20
C ARG A 756 -35.14 -14.46 22.34
N GLN A 757 -35.80 -15.26 21.49
CA GLN A 757 -35.62 -16.71 21.48
C GLN A 757 -34.19 -17.09 21.07
N SER A 758 -33.64 -16.43 20.05
CA SER A 758 -32.26 -16.64 19.62
C SER A 758 -31.23 -16.24 20.70
N ALA A 759 -31.46 -15.11 21.37
CA ALA A 759 -30.65 -14.62 22.48
C ALA A 759 -30.72 -15.54 23.72
N ALA A 760 -31.87 -16.18 23.98
CA ALA A 760 -32.02 -17.17 25.04
C ALA A 760 -31.19 -18.44 24.76
N ALA A 761 -30.99 -18.77 23.48
CA ALA A 761 -30.08 -19.81 23.02
C ALA A 761 -28.60 -19.35 22.93
N GLN A 762 -28.26 -18.22 23.56
CA GLN A 762 -26.90 -17.66 23.63
C GLN A 762 -26.26 -17.28 22.28
N PHE A 763 -27.08 -16.94 21.27
CA PHE A 763 -26.56 -16.46 19.99
C PHE A 763 -26.24 -14.95 20.06
N PRO A 764 -24.97 -14.53 20.03
CA PRO A 764 -24.57 -13.21 20.52
C PRO A 764 -25.03 -12.06 19.61
N TYR A 765 -25.23 -12.30 18.31
CA TYR A 765 -25.72 -11.28 17.39
C TYR A 765 -27.19 -10.90 17.66
N ALA A 766 -27.98 -11.82 18.25
CA ALA A 766 -29.35 -11.52 18.64
C ALA A 766 -29.42 -10.56 19.83
N ASP A 767 -28.58 -10.76 20.86
CA ASP A 767 -28.44 -9.82 21.99
C ASP A 767 -28.02 -8.42 21.49
N PHE A 768 -27.11 -8.34 20.51
CA PHE A 768 -26.72 -7.06 19.91
C PHE A 768 -27.88 -6.37 19.16
N ASN A 769 -28.60 -7.11 18.31
CA ASN A 769 -29.74 -6.54 17.58
C ASN A 769 -30.85 -6.09 18.55
N LEU A 770 -31.09 -6.82 19.65
CA LEU A 770 -32.00 -6.37 20.72
C LEU A 770 -31.52 -5.08 21.38
N ALA A 771 -30.21 -4.95 21.67
CA ALA A 771 -29.64 -3.73 22.21
C ALA A 771 -29.82 -2.53 21.26
N VAL A 772 -29.64 -2.72 19.95
CA VAL A 772 -29.91 -1.68 18.94
C VAL A 772 -31.39 -1.27 18.94
N LEU A 773 -32.31 -2.24 18.94
CA LEU A 773 -33.75 -1.95 18.98
C LEU A 773 -34.16 -1.19 20.26
N ALA A 774 -33.60 -1.56 21.41
CA ALA A 774 -33.82 -0.85 22.68
C ALA A 774 -33.24 0.56 22.65
N HIS A 775 -32.02 0.74 22.11
CA HIS A 775 -31.38 2.04 21.94
C HIS A 775 -32.24 2.99 21.08
N ASP A 776 -32.76 2.52 19.94
CA ASP A 776 -33.55 3.34 19.01
C ASP A 776 -34.84 3.91 19.61
N VAL A 777 -35.38 3.24 20.65
CA VAL A 777 -36.56 3.70 21.39
C VAL A 777 -36.22 4.29 22.78
N ASN A 778 -34.94 4.61 23.03
CA ASN A 778 -34.42 5.14 24.30
C ASN A 778 -34.72 4.27 25.53
N GLN A 779 -34.68 2.94 25.38
CA GLN A 779 -34.79 1.97 26.47
C GLN A 779 -33.40 1.50 26.97
N PRO A 780 -33.30 0.89 28.17
CA PRO A 780 -32.04 0.34 28.66
C PRO A 780 -31.50 -0.75 27.73
N PHE A 781 -30.33 -0.51 27.12
CA PHE A 781 -29.73 -1.41 26.12
C PHE A 781 -28.35 -1.96 26.52
N LEU A 782 -27.65 -1.30 27.45
CA LEU A 782 -26.30 -1.68 27.87
C LEU A 782 -26.18 -3.13 28.37
N PRO A 783 -27.13 -3.69 29.15
CA PRO A 783 -27.05 -5.09 29.58
C PRO A 783 -26.97 -6.08 28.41
N ASP A 784 -27.81 -5.90 27.39
CA ASP A 784 -27.83 -6.78 26.21
C ASP A 784 -26.57 -6.58 25.36
N LEU A 785 -26.09 -5.33 25.23
CA LEU A 785 -24.85 -5.03 24.52
C LEU A 785 -23.61 -5.65 25.19
N VAL A 786 -23.53 -5.56 26.52
CA VAL A 786 -22.46 -6.18 27.33
C VAL A 786 -22.54 -7.70 27.22
N LYS A 787 -23.73 -8.27 27.37
CA LYS A 787 -23.94 -9.72 27.23
C LYS A 787 -23.53 -10.23 25.85
N SER A 788 -23.88 -9.51 24.78
CA SER A 788 -23.45 -9.85 23.41
C SER A 788 -21.91 -9.90 23.28
N TYR A 789 -21.22 -8.89 23.84
CA TYR A 789 -19.76 -8.86 23.86
C TYR A 789 -19.16 -10.01 24.67
N GLU A 790 -19.69 -10.30 25.87
CA GLU A 790 -19.24 -11.40 26.73
C GLU A 790 -19.41 -12.78 26.07
N LEU A 791 -20.45 -12.95 25.25
CA LEU A 791 -20.68 -14.15 24.44
C LEU A 791 -19.75 -14.23 23.20
N GLY A 792 -18.93 -13.21 22.93
CA GLY A 792 -17.89 -13.23 21.90
C GLY A 792 -18.18 -12.41 20.64
N ASN A 793 -19.20 -11.55 20.63
CA ASN A 793 -19.42 -10.64 19.50
C ASN A 793 -18.45 -9.46 19.55
N ASN A 794 -17.40 -9.53 18.71
CA ASN A 794 -16.41 -8.46 18.59
C ASN A 794 -17.04 -7.12 18.19
N HIS A 795 -18.03 -7.12 17.29
CA HIS A 795 -18.70 -5.89 16.84
C HIS A 795 -19.43 -5.19 18.00
N ALA A 796 -20.13 -5.95 18.83
CA ALA A 796 -20.74 -5.44 20.07
C ALA A 796 -19.68 -4.81 21.00
N GLY A 797 -18.52 -5.44 21.14
CA GLY A 797 -17.39 -4.90 21.91
C GLY A 797 -16.86 -3.57 21.35
N ILE A 798 -16.72 -3.45 20.02
CA ILE A 798 -16.33 -2.19 19.37
C ILE A 798 -17.36 -1.08 19.65
N VAL A 799 -18.65 -1.36 19.45
CA VAL A 799 -19.73 -0.39 19.69
C VAL A 799 -19.78 0.02 21.16
N LEU A 800 -19.63 -0.92 22.08
CA LEU A 800 -19.58 -0.67 23.53
C LEU A 800 -18.38 0.23 23.90
N ALA A 801 -17.20 -0.05 23.37
CA ALA A 801 -16.00 0.74 23.63
C ALA A 801 -16.07 2.14 23.02
N ASP A 802 -16.62 2.28 21.81
CA ASP A 802 -16.90 3.59 21.19
C ASP A 802 -17.93 4.38 22.01
N TYR A 803 -18.96 3.72 22.54
CA TYR A 803 -19.96 4.33 23.40
C TYR A 803 -19.33 4.85 24.70
N TYR A 804 -18.52 4.03 25.38
CA TYR A 804 -17.80 4.47 26.59
C TYR A 804 -16.81 5.63 26.32
N LEU A 805 -16.16 5.65 25.15
CA LEU A 805 -15.33 6.78 24.76
C LEU A 805 -16.12 8.07 24.58
N ALA A 806 -17.29 8.00 23.94
CA ALA A 806 -18.18 9.13 23.75
C ALA A 806 -18.74 9.65 25.08
N GLU A 807 -19.17 8.76 25.98
CA GLU A 807 -19.61 9.14 27.35
C GLU A 807 -18.49 9.78 28.15
N SER A 808 -17.27 9.24 28.08
CA SER A 808 -16.11 9.78 28.77
C SER A 808 -15.81 11.22 28.34
N GLU A 809 -15.94 11.55 27.05
CA GLU A 809 -15.71 12.89 26.53
C GLU A 809 -16.79 13.88 27.02
N GLN A 810 -18.06 13.47 27.03
CA GLN A 810 -19.15 14.30 27.51
C GLN A 810 -19.10 14.56 29.02
N ASN A 811 -18.71 13.55 29.81
CA ASN A 811 -18.78 13.57 31.27
C ASN A 811 -17.41 13.71 31.96
N SER A 812 -16.32 13.80 31.19
CA SER A 812 -14.94 13.79 31.70
C SER A 812 -14.62 12.60 32.63
N ASP A 813 -15.16 11.41 32.31
CA ASP A 813 -15.01 10.20 33.14
C ASP A 813 -13.80 9.34 32.69
N PRO A 814 -12.69 9.32 33.44
CA PRO A 814 -11.51 8.54 33.08
C PRO A 814 -11.71 7.02 33.22
N ALA A 815 -12.68 6.55 34.01
CA ALA A 815 -12.94 5.12 34.18
C ALA A 815 -13.52 4.51 32.90
N LYS A 816 -14.45 5.22 32.25
CA LYS A 816 -15.03 4.83 30.95
C LYS A 816 -13.98 4.77 29.84
N LEU A 817 -13.06 5.73 29.82
CA LEU A 817 -11.92 5.74 28.90
C LEU A 817 -11.02 4.51 29.08
N GLN A 818 -10.75 4.12 30.34
CA GLN A 818 -9.96 2.94 30.65
C GLN A 818 -10.69 1.64 30.29
N GLN A 819 -12.01 1.57 30.52
CA GLN A 819 -12.84 0.42 30.12
C GLN A 819 -12.84 0.23 28.60
N ALA A 820 -13.01 1.32 27.83
CA ALA A 820 -12.91 1.26 26.38
C ALA A 820 -11.54 0.75 25.91
N LYS A 821 -10.45 1.25 26.52
CA LYS A 821 -9.10 0.78 26.23
C LYS A 821 -8.95 -0.73 26.51
N GLN A 822 -9.46 -1.22 27.64
CA GLN A 822 -9.40 -2.65 27.99
C GLN A 822 -10.15 -3.52 26.98
N ILE A 823 -11.33 -3.10 26.55
CA ILE A 823 -12.10 -3.81 25.52
C ILE A 823 -11.31 -3.84 24.20
N TYR A 824 -10.77 -2.69 23.76
CA TYR A 824 -9.95 -2.65 22.55
C TYR A 824 -8.69 -3.51 22.65
N THR A 825 -7.98 -3.51 23.77
CA THR A 825 -6.83 -4.40 24.00
C THR A 825 -7.22 -5.86 23.82
N GLY A 826 -8.27 -6.32 24.51
CA GLY A 826 -8.71 -7.71 24.42
C GLY A 826 -9.16 -8.13 23.02
N LEU A 827 -9.80 -7.22 22.26
CA LEU A 827 -10.19 -7.48 20.88
C LEU A 827 -9.01 -7.42 19.90
N ALA A 828 -8.07 -6.49 20.10
CA ALA A 828 -6.88 -6.34 19.26
C ALA A 828 -5.95 -7.56 19.37
N GLU A 829 -5.78 -8.09 20.58
CA GLU A 829 -5.05 -9.35 20.86
C GLU A 829 -5.70 -10.56 20.18
N LYS A 830 -7.04 -10.53 19.98
CA LYS A 830 -7.78 -11.56 19.23
C LYS A 830 -7.71 -11.38 17.71
N GLY A 831 -7.04 -10.33 17.23
CA GLY A 831 -6.82 -10.07 15.81
C GLY A 831 -7.83 -9.12 15.15
N ASP A 832 -8.75 -8.50 15.89
CA ASP A 832 -9.76 -7.62 15.28
C ASP A 832 -9.11 -6.34 14.71
N SER A 833 -9.18 -6.17 13.39
CA SER A 833 -8.45 -5.09 12.71
C SER A 833 -8.95 -3.69 13.09
N ASN A 834 -10.23 -3.53 13.46
CA ASN A 834 -10.79 -2.26 13.91
C ASN A 834 -10.37 -1.95 15.34
N ALA A 835 -10.36 -2.96 16.23
CA ALA A 835 -9.83 -2.80 17.59
C ALA A 835 -8.34 -2.45 17.57
N GLN A 836 -7.56 -3.11 16.72
CA GLN A 836 -6.13 -2.82 16.55
C GLN A 836 -5.90 -1.37 16.10
N LEU A 837 -6.66 -0.90 15.10
CA LEU A 837 -6.63 0.49 14.65
C LEU A 837 -6.94 1.49 15.78
N LYS A 838 -8.05 1.26 16.47
CA LYS A 838 -8.56 2.13 17.53
C LYS A 838 -7.61 2.17 18.72
N LEU A 839 -7.10 1.01 19.14
CA LEU A 839 -6.08 0.90 20.17
C LEU A 839 -4.78 1.61 19.77
N ALA A 840 -4.32 1.42 18.53
CA ALA A 840 -3.14 2.09 18.00
C ALA A 840 -3.28 3.61 18.10
N TYR A 841 -4.43 4.16 17.69
CA TYR A 841 -4.69 5.59 17.79
C TYR A 841 -4.74 6.07 19.26
N MET A 842 -5.35 5.29 20.16
CA MET A 842 -5.34 5.62 21.59
C MET A 842 -3.92 5.66 22.16
N LEU A 843 -3.07 4.70 21.79
CA LEU A 843 -1.67 4.65 22.24
C LEU A 843 -0.82 5.77 21.62
N ASP A 844 -1.05 6.09 20.35
CA ASP A 844 -0.38 7.20 19.66
C ASP A 844 -0.71 8.55 20.30
N LYS A 845 -2.00 8.81 20.57
CA LYS A 845 -2.47 10.08 21.13
C LYS A 845 -2.46 10.14 22.67
N GLY A 846 -2.10 9.06 23.36
CA GLY A 846 -2.15 8.99 24.82
C GLY A 846 -3.58 9.07 25.40
N LEU A 847 -4.56 8.50 24.71
CA LEU A 847 -5.94 8.45 25.20
C LEU A 847 -6.08 7.31 26.21
N GLY A 848 -6.26 7.66 27.50
CA GLY A 848 -6.41 6.67 28.58
C GLY A 848 -5.09 6.09 29.10
N SER A 849 -3.95 6.60 28.64
CA SER A 849 -2.61 6.31 29.20
C SER A 849 -1.58 7.33 28.70
N THR A 850 -0.34 7.21 29.15
CA THR A 850 0.78 7.88 28.47
C THR A 850 0.88 7.40 27.02
N PRO A 851 1.30 8.27 26.07
CA PRO A 851 1.58 7.85 24.69
C PRO A 851 2.61 6.73 24.64
N ASP A 852 2.38 5.75 23.77
CA ASP A 852 3.28 4.63 23.49
C ASP A 852 3.36 4.42 21.96
N PRO A 853 4.26 5.15 21.27
CA PRO A 853 4.33 5.11 19.81
C PRO A 853 4.83 3.76 19.30
N ILE A 854 5.64 3.02 20.06
CA ILE A 854 6.14 1.70 19.66
C ILE A 854 4.99 0.69 19.62
N ALA A 855 4.17 0.66 20.68
CA ALA A 855 2.98 -0.18 20.70
C ALA A 855 1.94 0.28 19.66
N ALA A 856 1.80 1.60 19.45
CA ALA A 856 0.93 2.14 18.40
C ALA A 856 1.37 1.68 17.01
N GLN A 857 2.66 1.76 16.68
CA GLN A 857 3.19 1.29 15.40
C GLN A 857 2.86 -0.19 15.19
N ARG A 858 3.12 -1.04 16.18
CA ARG A 858 2.80 -2.48 16.10
C ARG A 858 1.33 -2.71 15.75
N TRP A 859 0.41 -2.03 16.44
CA TRP A 859 -1.03 -2.23 16.22
C TRP A 859 -1.54 -1.58 14.93
N TYR A 860 -1.00 -0.44 14.53
CA TYR A 860 -1.27 0.13 13.21
C TYR A 860 -0.82 -0.81 12.10
N THR A 861 0.38 -1.39 12.19
CA THR A 861 0.87 -2.39 11.23
C THR A 861 -0.03 -3.62 11.18
N ALA A 862 -0.40 -4.19 12.33
CA ALA A 862 -1.29 -5.35 12.39
C ALA A 862 -2.67 -5.08 11.74
N SER A 863 -3.23 -3.89 11.93
CA SER A 863 -4.48 -3.47 11.30
C SER A 863 -4.31 -3.25 9.78
N ALA A 864 -3.21 -2.59 9.39
CA ALA A 864 -2.92 -2.22 8.00
C ALA A 864 -2.62 -3.44 7.11
N GLU A 865 -1.91 -4.44 7.62
CA GLU A 865 -1.59 -5.70 6.92
C GLU A 865 -2.84 -6.53 6.63
N GLN A 866 -3.87 -6.41 7.47
CA GLN A 866 -5.18 -7.02 7.26
C GLN A 866 -6.06 -6.27 6.24
N GLY A 867 -5.56 -5.19 5.63
CA GLY A 867 -6.29 -4.43 4.62
C GLY A 867 -7.17 -3.31 5.18
N ASN A 868 -7.08 -2.96 6.46
CA ASN A 868 -7.84 -1.84 7.01
C ASN A 868 -7.35 -0.52 6.39
N ALA A 869 -8.16 0.09 5.52
CA ALA A 869 -7.76 1.28 4.76
C ALA A 869 -7.41 2.47 5.66
N LEU A 870 -8.11 2.64 6.79
CA LEU A 870 -7.85 3.71 7.75
C LEU A 870 -6.57 3.43 8.56
N GLY A 871 -6.31 2.16 8.90
CA GLY A 871 -5.05 1.72 9.50
C GLY A 871 -3.86 1.91 8.58
N GLN A 872 -3.99 1.58 7.28
CA GLN A 872 -2.98 1.86 6.28
C GLN A 872 -2.72 3.37 6.14
N TYR A 873 -3.76 4.21 6.13
CA TYR A 873 -3.58 5.66 6.10
C TYR A 873 -2.88 6.19 7.35
N LEU A 874 -3.33 5.82 8.55
CA LEU A 874 -2.76 6.32 9.79
C LEU A 874 -1.33 5.82 10.01
N LEU A 875 -1.00 4.60 9.56
CA LEU A 875 0.37 4.11 9.54
C LEU A 875 1.23 4.90 8.54
N GLY A 876 0.69 5.22 7.36
CA GLY A 876 1.35 6.13 6.41
C GLY A 876 1.64 7.49 7.03
N GLN A 877 0.67 8.05 7.76
CA GLN A 877 0.83 9.31 8.50
C GLN A 877 1.87 9.19 9.60
N PHE A 878 1.88 8.08 10.33
CA PHE A 878 2.86 7.79 11.39
C PHE A 878 4.29 7.81 10.86
N TYR A 879 4.54 7.21 9.70
CA TYR A 879 5.85 7.28 9.02
C TYR A 879 6.14 8.66 8.43
N GLN A 880 5.13 9.36 7.90
CA GLN A 880 5.29 10.72 7.36
C GLN A 880 5.70 11.73 8.43
N VAL A 881 5.13 11.64 9.64
CA VAL A 881 5.50 12.55 10.74
C VAL A 881 6.80 12.12 11.41
N GLY A 882 7.19 10.84 11.34
CA GLY A 882 8.37 10.32 12.00
C GLY A 882 8.14 10.11 13.50
N GLN A 883 7.01 9.53 13.88
CA GLN A 883 6.64 9.38 15.31
C GLN A 883 7.69 8.57 16.12
N ILE A 884 8.48 7.72 15.44
CA ILE A 884 9.62 6.99 16.00
C ILE A 884 10.87 7.32 15.17
N GLY A 885 11.50 8.46 15.43
CA GLY A 885 12.75 8.87 14.78
C GLY A 885 12.54 9.83 13.61
N GLU A 886 13.29 9.65 12.52
CA GLU A 886 13.14 10.49 11.32
C GLU A 886 11.97 9.98 10.45
N PRO A 887 11.31 10.87 9.68
CA PRO A 887 10.29 10.46 8.73
C PRO A 887 10.79 9.45 7.69
N ASP A 888 9.96 8.43 7.43
CA ASP A 888 10.16 7.52 6.30
C ASP A 888 9.08 7.77 5.25
N TYR A 889 9.37 8.71 4.35
CA TYR A 889 8.43 9.08 3.28
C TYR A 889 8.23 7.97 2.25
N ASN A 890 9.14 6.99 2.14
CA ASN A 890 8.96 5.86 1.23
C ASN A 890 7.92 4.89 1.80
N LEU A 891 8.06 4.49 3.06
CA LEU A 891 7.05 3.68 3.74
C LEU A 891 5.71 4.41 3.83
N ALA A 892 5.72 5.72 4.09
CA ALA A 892 4.49 6.53 4.08
C ALA A 892 3.77 6.42 2.73
N LYS A 893 4.50 6.62 1.61
CA LYS A 893 3.95 6.49 0.26
C LYS A 893 3.45 5.07 -0.02
N GLU A 894 4.16 4.02 0.39
CA GLU A 894 3.70 2.63 0.19
C GLU A 894 2.37 2.35 0.89
N TRP A 895 2.24 2.77 2.15
CA TRP A 895 1.01 2.57 2.92
C TRP A 895 -0.15 3.41 2.39
N TYR A 896 0.10 4.67 2.02
CA TYR A 896 -0.93 5.48 1.38
C TYR A 896 -1.36 4.91 0.01
N GLN A 897 -0.45 4.34 -0.78
CA GLN A 897 -0.80 3.68 -2.05
C GLN A 897 -1.72 2.48 -1.86
N LYS A 898 -1.51 1.69 -0.80
CA LYS A 898 -2.42 0.58 -0.44
C LYS A 898 -3.80 1.12 -0.04
N SER A 899 -3.84 2.16 0.79
CA SER A 899 -5.07 2.78 1.28
C SER A 899 -5.89 3.51 0.19
N ALA A 900 -5.21 4.13 -0.77
CA ALA A 900 -5.78 4.98 -1.83
C ALA A 900 -6.84 4.30 -2.71
N ARG A 901 -6.87 2.96 -2.74
CA ARG A 901 -7.90 2.18 -3.45
C ARG A 901 -9.29 2.30 -2.82
N HIS A 902 -9.34 2.57 -1.52
CA HIS A 902 -10.56 2.58 -0.73
C HIS A 902 -10.78 3.90 0.03
N LEU A 903 -9.75 4.72 0.16
CA LEU A 903 -9.78 5.96 0.92
C LEU A 903 -9.14 7.12 0.15
N ALA A 904 -9.95 8.06 -0.33
CA ALA A 904 -9.51 9.22 -1.11
C ALA A 904 -8.47 10.09 -0.38
N LYS A 905 -8.58 10.21 0.95
CA LYS A 905 -7.62 10.92 1.82
C LYS A 905 -6.19 10.43 1.64
N ALA A 906 -6.00 9.14 1.38
CA ALA A 906 -4.66 8.60 1.12
C ALA A 906 -4.11 9.05 -0.24
N SER A 907 -4.95 9.19 -1.26
CA SER A 907 -4.55 9.81 -2.54
C SER A 907 -4.19 11.29 -2.36
N VAL A 908 -4.90 12.03 -1.50
CA VAL A 908 -4.52 13.41 -1.14
C VAL A 908 -3.16 13.45 -0.43
N ALA A 909 -2.93 12.55 0.54
CA ALA A 909 -1.66 12.48 1.25
C ALA A 909 -0.48 12.10 0.35
N LEU A 910 -0.69 11.19 -0.61
CA LEU A 910 0.30 10.92 -1.66
C LEU A 910 0.60 12.15 -2.48
N GLY A 911 -0.43 12.82 -2.97
CA GLY A 911 -0.28 14.05 -3.74
C GLY A 911 0.49 15.11 -2.96
N PHE A 912 0.19 15.24 -1.66
CA PHE A 912 0.89 16.13 -0.76
C PHE A 912 2.37 15.77 -0.61
N LEU A 913 2.73 14.51 -0.38
CA LEU A 913 4.14 14.10 -0.30
C LEU A 913 4.88 14.33 -1.62
N TYR A 914 4.27 13.98 -2.75
CA TYR A 914 4.87 14.26 -4.06
C TYR A 914 5.06 15.77 -4.28
N GLU A 915 4.09 16.60 -3.90
CA GLU A 915 4.18 18.05 -4.07
C GLU A 915 5.18 18.71 -3.10
N THR A 916 5.13 18.34 -1.82
CA THR A 916 5.80 19.05 -0.74
C THR A 916 7.02 18.33 -0.20
N VAL A 917 7.38 17.14 -0.65
CA VAL A 917 8.63 16.48 -0.24
C VAL A 917 9.50 16.22 -1.47
N ASP A 918 8.91 15.59 -2.49
CA ASP A 918 9.66 15.17 -3.68
C ASP A 918 9.75 16.30 -4.75
N ASP A 919 8.91 17.33 -4.62
CA ASP A 919 8.65 18.35 -5.65
C ASP A 919 8.31 17.71 -7.04
N ASP A 920 7.69 16.52 -7.03
CA ASP A 920 7.20 15.77 -8.20
C ASP A 920 5.75 16.12 -8.49
N TYR A 921 5.56 17.24 -9.17
CA TYR A 921 4.24 17.75 -9.52
C TYR A 921 3.45 16.84 -10.48
N ALA A 922 4.12 16.00 -11.27
CA ALA A 922 3.44 15.09 -12.19
C ALA A 922 2.73 13.97 -11.42
N GLN A 923 3.41 13.36 -10.44
CA GLN A 923 2.80 12.36 -9.56
C GLN A 923 1.79 13.00 -8.60
N ALA A 924 2.06 14.22 -8.13
CA ALA A 924 1.11 14.97 -7.32
C ALA A 924 -0.22 15.18 -8.07
N LEU A 925 -0.15 15.63 -9.33
CA LEU A 925 -1.32 15.84 -10.18
C LEU A 925 -2.16 14.56 -10.30
N LYS A 926 -1.51 13.43 -10.65
CA LYS A 926 -2.20 12.13 -10.79
C LYS A 926 -2.87 11.68 -9.49
N SER A 927 -2.21 11.91 -8.36
CA SER A 927 -2.74 11.55 -7.04
C SER A 927 -3.95 12.41 -6.67
N TYR A 928 -3.89 13.72 -6.92
CA TYR A 928 -5.02 14.62 -6.71
C TYR A 928 -6.17 14.38 -7.68
N GLU A 929 -5.91 14.02 -8.95
CA GLU A 929 -6.95 13.56 -9.88
C GLU A 929 -7.65 12.30 -9.36
N THR A 930 -6.90 11.36 -8.81
CA THR A 930 -7.47 10.14 -8.19
C THR A 930 -8.39 10.48 -7.03
N ALA A 931 -7.95 11.38 -6.11
CA ALA A 931 -8.77 11.84 -5.01
C ALA A 931 -10.03 12.60 -5.48
N ALA A 932 -9.87 13.47 -6.49
CA ALA A 932 -10.97 14.25 -7.04
C ALA A 932 -12.04 13.37 -7.72
N ASN A 933 -11.63 12.32 -8.43
CA ASN A 933 -12.54 11.34 -9.03
C ASN A 933 -13.33 10.54 -7.97
N GLN A 934 -12.81 10.43 -6.74
CA GLN A 934 -13.50 9.84 -5.60
C GLN A 934 -14.39 10.87 -4.85
N GLY A 935 -14.46 12.11 -5.33
CA GLY A 935 -15.30 13.17 -4.76
C GLY A 935 -14.70 13.89 -3.54
N ASP A 936 -13.41 13.69 -3.24
CA ASP A 936 -12.76 14.29 -2.08
C ASP A 936 -12.48 15.79 -2.27
N LYS A 937 -13.01 16.62 -1.37
CA LYS A 937 -12.92 18.09 -1.47
C LYS A 937 -11.50 18.64 -1.36
N TYR A 938 -10.60 17.98 -0.62
CA TYR A 938 -9.20 18.39 -0.50
C TYR A 938 -8.43 18.03 -1.78
N GLY A 939 -8.69 16.84 -2.33
CA GLY A 939 -8.18 16.41 -3.63
C GLY A 939 -8.58 17.35 -4.77
N ILE A 940 -9.88 17.69 -4.84
CA ILE A 940 -10.42 18.64 -5.82
C ILE A 940 -9.75 20.02 -5.67
N TYR A 941 -9.64 20.53 -4.44
CA TYR A 941 -9.01 21.83 -4.19
C TYR A 941 -7.53 21.85 -4.57
N ASN A 942 -6.75 20.83 -4.17
CA ASN A 942 -5.33 20.77 -4.49
C ASN A 942 -5.12 20.64 -6.00
N LEU A 943 -5.95 19.85 -6.69
CA LEU A 943 -5.95 19.77 -8.15
C LEU A 943 -6.23 21.14 -8.79
N ALA A 944 -7.18 21.91 -8.23
CA ALA A 944 -7.46 23.27 -8.69
C ALA A 944 -6.25 24.20 -8.53
N LEU A 945 -5.52 24.11 -7.41
CA LEU A 945 -4.28 24.87 -7.19
C LEU A 945 -3.19 24.53 -8.22
N MET A 946 -3.10 23.26 -8.64
CA MET A 946 -2.14 22.83 -9.67
C MET A 946 -2.43 23.54 -11.01
N TYR A 947 -3.71 23.65 -11.39
CA TYR A 947 -4.14 24.37 -12.60
C TYR A 947 -4.04 25.89 -12.47
N GLU A 948 -4.33 26.47 -11.30
CA GLU A 948 -4.27 27.93 -11.07
C GLU A 948 -2.82 28.45 -11.10
N TYR A 949 -1.90 27.75 -10.44
CA TYR A 949 -0.50 28.15 -10.34
C TYR A 949 0.39 27.55 -11.44
N GLY A 950 -0.12 26.58 -12.22
CA GLY A 950 0.64 25.89 -13.24
C GLY A 950 1.81 25.11 -12.64
N LYS A 951 1.56 24.29 -11.61
CA LYS A 951 2.56 23.47 -10.93
C LYS A 951 2.84 22.21 -11.75
N GLY A 952 3.94 22.19 -12.51
CA GLY A 952 4.30 21.07 -13.39
C GLY A 952 3.43 20.95 -14.65
N ILE A 953 2.45 21.84 -14.81
CA ILE A 953 1.54 21.90 -15.95
C ILE A 953 1.33 23.37 -16.37
N ALA A 954 0.74 23.58 -17.56
CA ALA A 954 0.33 24.91 -17.98
C ALA A 954 -0.82 25.43 -17.10
N VAL A 955 -0.89 26.75 -16.93
CA VAL A 955 -1.99 27.41 -16.21
C VAL A 955 -3.30 27.23 -16.99
N ASP A 956 -4.36 26.81 -16.30
CA ASP A 956 -5.70 26.62 -16.86
C ASP A 956 -6.76 27.16 -15.88
N TYR A 957 -7.07 28.45 -15.99
CA TYR A 957 -8.06 29.10 -15.12
C TYR A 957 -9.49 28.55 -15.29
N PRO A 958 -10.00 28.29 -16.51
CA PRO A 958 -11.31 27.65 -16.66
C PRO A 958 -11.44 26.33 -15.89
N ARG A 959 -10.43 25.45 -15.98
CA ARG A 959 -10.43 24.17 -15.27
C ARG A 959 -10.27 24.35 -13.76
N ALA A 960 -9.37 25.23 -13.31
CA ALA A 960 -9.23 25.57 -11.89
C ALA A 960 -10.56 26.07 -11.30
N ARG A 961 -11.26 26.98 -11.99
CA ARG A 961 -12.56 27.52 -11.56
C ARG A 961 -13.62 26.44 -11.40
N ALA A 962 -13.72 25.52 -12.35
CA ALA A 962 -14.67 24.41 -12.28
C ALA A 962 -14.43 23.54 -11.04
N LEU A 963 -13.17 23.19 -10.78
CA LEU A 963 -12.78 22.42 -9.60
C LEU A 963 -13.01 23.18 -8.28
N PHE A 964 -12.64 24.47 -8.21
CA PHE A 964 -12.95 25.28 -7.03
C PHE A 964 -14.45 25.42 -6.78
N THR A 965 -15.27 25.47 -7.84
CA THR A 965 -16.73 25.47 -7.71
C THR A 965 -17.21 24.16 -7.07
N ASP A 966 -16.75 23.02 -7.57
CA ASP A 966 -17.10 21.70 -7.01
C ASP A 966 -16.67 21.56 -5.53
N ALA A 967 -15.43 21.94 -5.18
CA ALA A 967 -14.98 21.94 -3.79
C ALA A 967 -15.78 22.92 -2.91
N SER A 968 -16.17 24.08 -3.45
CA SER A 968 -17.01 25.06 -2.74
C SER A 968 -18.42 24.54 -2.48
N ASP A 969 -19.02 23.82 -3.43
CA ASP A 969 -20.33 23.20 -3.28
C ASP A 969 -20.32 22.08 -2.24
N LYS A 970 -19.17 21.42 -2.04
CA LYS A 970 -18.90 20.50 -0.92
C LYS A 970 -18.53 21.19 0.40
N GLY A 971 -18.69 22.52 0.48
CA GLY A 971 -18.52 23.29 1.70
C GLY A 971 -17.06 23.57 2.09
N PHE A 972 -16.11 23.54 1.15
CA PHE A 972 -14.70 23.81 1.45
C PHE A 972 -14.39 25.33 1.42
N PRO A 973 -14.10 25.98 2.57
CA PRO A 973 -14.01 27.43 2.65
C PRO A 973 -12.79 28.03 1.94
N GLU A 974 -11.67 27.31 1.86
CA GLU A 974 -10.49 27.72 1.11
C GLU A 974 -10.79 27.78 -0.40
N ALA A 975 -11.54 26.80 -0.93
CA ALA A 975 -11.99 26.82 -2.32
C ALA A 975 -12.93 28.01 -2.59
N MET A 976 -13.83 28.33 -1.66
CA MET A 976 -14.72 29.49 -1.79
C MET A 976 -13.94 30.81 -1.88
N ASN A 977 -12.89 30.98 -1.07
CA ASN A 977 -12.00 32.14 -1.15
C ASN A 977 -11.26 32.22 -2.50
N GLN A 978 -10.78 31.09 -3.02
CA GLN A 978 -10.12 31.05 -4.31
C GLN A 978 -11.07 31.34 -5.46
N LEU A 979 -12.25 30.72 -5.45
CA LEU A 979 -13.29 30.98 -6.42
C LEU A 979 -13.71 32.46 -6.43
N ALA A 980 -13.87 33.06 -5.24
CA ALA A 980 -14.15 34.48 -5.10
C ALA A 980 -13.04 35.34 -5.74
N SER A 981 -11.78 34.98 -5.53
CA SER A 981 -10.61 35.67 -6.11
C SER A 981 -10.60 35.54 -7.64
N MET A 982 -10.94 34.38 -8.19
CA MET A 982 -11.05 34.21 -9.64
C MET A 982 -12.15 35.09 -10.25
N TYR A 983 -13.32 35.18 -9.61
CA TYR A 983 -14.38 36.09 -10.04
C TYR A 983 -13.97 37.56 -9.91
N PHE A 984 -13.27 37.92 -8.83
CA PHE A 984 -12.84 39.29 -8.56
C PHE A 984 -11.79 39.80 -9.55
N TYR A 985 -10.78 38.99 -9.86
CA TYR A 985 -9.72 39.36 -10.79
C TYR A 985 -10.05 39.02 -12.26
N GLY A 986 -11.14 38.30 -12.53
CA GLY A 986 -11.47 37.86 -13.89
C GLY A 986 -10.51 36.81 -14.45
N LEU A 987 -9.98 35.93 -13.60
CA LEU A 987 -9.02 34.90 -14.03
C LEU A 987 -9.75 33.86 -14.90
N GLY A 988 -9.49 33.88 -16.21
CA GLY A 988 -10.11 32.98 -17.18
C GLY A 988 -11.59 33.27 -17.50
N GLN A 989 -12.08 34.47 -17.19
CA GLN A 989 -13.42 34.95 -17.58
C GLN A 989 -13.57 36.46 -17.37
N ALA A 990 -14.71 37.02 -17.78
CA ALA A 990 -15.09 38.36 -17.34
C ALA A 990 -15.25 38.42 -15.81
N ARG A 991 -14.74 39.50 -15.24
CA ARG A 991 -14.85 39.82 -13.81
C ARG A 991 -16.30 39.89 -13.35
N ASN A 992 -16.57 39.40 -12.13
CA ASN A 992 -17.88 39.47 -11.48
C ASN A 992 -17.75 39.81 -9.98
N ASP A 993 -17.89 41.09 -9.68
CA ASP A 993 -17.70 41.66 -8.34
C ASP A 993 -18.76 41.20 -7.32
N GLN A 994 -20.03 41.09 -7.74
CA GLN A 994 -21.12 40.67 -6.86
C GLN A 994 -20.97 39.20 -6.45
N MET A 995 -20.61 38.35 -7.41
CA MET A 995 -20.40 36.93 -7.15
C MET A 995 -19.15 36.71 -6.28
N ALA A 996 -18.08 37.46 -6.53
CA ALA A 996 -16.90 37.45 -5.65
C ALA A 996 -17.27 37.82 -4.21
N LEU A 997 -18.00 38.92 -4.00
CA LEU A 997 -18.42 39.36 -2.67
C LEU A 997 -19.29 38.32 -1.95
N ALA A 998 -20.21 37.68 -2.67
CA ALA A 998 -21.06 36.62 -2.10
C ALA A 998 -20.23 35.42 -1.62
N TRP A 999 -19.28 34.95 -2.42
CA TRP A 999 -18.39 33.85 -2.05
C TRP A 999 -17.41 34.21 -0.93
N TYR A 1000 -16.83 35.41 -0.93
CA TYR A 1000 -16.00 35.88 0.18
C TYR A 1000 -16.78 35.90 1.51
N LYS A 1001 -18.02 36.40 1.52
CA LYS A 1001 -18.87 36.38 2.71
C LYS A 1001 -19.18 34.96 3.18
N LYS A 1002 -19.48 34.05 2.26
CA LYS A 1002 -19.73 32.63 2.58
C LYS A 1002 -18.49 31.97 3.19
N ALA A 1003 -17.31 32.15 2.57
CA ALA A 1003 -16.04 31.65 3.09
C ALA A 1003 -15.72 32.21 4.49
N ALA A 1004 -15.92 33.53 4.68
CA ALA A 1004 -15.71 34.19 5.96
C ALA A 1004 -16.65 33.67 7.06
N SER A 1005 -17.92 33.38 6.74
CA SER A 1005 -18.88 32.79 7.69
C SER A 1005 -18.49 31.39 8.17
N LEU A 1006 -17.66 30.68 7.40
CA LEU A 1006 -17.07 29.39 7.74
C LEU A 1006 -15.66 29.52 8.36
N GLY A 1007 -15.22 30.73 8.71
CA GLY A 1007 -13.97 30.98 9.39
C GLY A 1007 -12.73 31.11 8.48
N ASN A 1008 -12.89 31.41 7.18
CA ASN A 1008 -11.71 31.63 6.32
C ASN A 1008 -11.05 32.99 6.56
N SER A 1009 -9.86 33.00 7.15
CA SER A 1009 -9.13 34.24 7.49
C SER A 1009 -8.67 35.07 6.28
N ASN A 1010 -8.40 34.45 5.12
CA ASN A 1010 -8.04 35.17 3.89
C ASN A 1010 -9.26 35.88 3.27
N ALA A 1011 -10.44 35.26 3.35
CA ALA A 1011 -11.68 35.89 2.92
C ALA A 1011 -12.02 37.09 3.83
N LEU A 1012 -11.85 36.94 5.15
CA LEU A 1012 -11.99 38.06 6.11
C LEU A 1012 -11.03 39.21 5.78
N TYR A 1013 -9.75 38.94 5.54
CA TYR A 1013 -8.79 39.96 5.09
C TYR A 1013 -9.27 40.66 3.81
N THR A 1014 -9.75 39.89 2.83
CA THR A 1014 -10.19 40.46 1.55
C THR A 1014 -11.44 41.33 1.73
N LEU A 1015 -12.41 40.91 2.55
CA LEU A 1015 -13.57 41.74 2.91
C LEU A 1015 -13.17 43.02 3.63
N GLY A 1016 -12.14 42.98 4.48
CA GLY A 1016 -11.56 44.15 5.09
C GLY A 1016 -11.01 45.13 4.05
N LEU A 1017 -10.27 44.63 3.07
CA LEU A 1017 -9.71 45.43 1.98
C LEU A 1017 -10.78 46.05 1.07
N LEU A 1018 -11.82 45.29 0.72
CA LEU A 1018 -12.95 45.80 -0.06
C LEU A 1018 -13.69 46.90 0.72
N SER A 1019 -13.85 46.74 2.04
CA SER A 1019 -14.48 47.74 2.92
C SER A 1019 -13.62 49.01 3.07
N GLU A 1020 -12.29 48.88 3.16
CA GLU A 1020 -11.37 50.02 3.26
C GLU A 1020 -11.31 50.83 1.96
N THR A 1021 -11.31 50.16 0.82
CA THR A 1021 -11.15 50.78 -0.51
C THR A 1021 -12.47 51.28 -1.10
N GLY A 1022 -13.60 50.69 -0.70
CA GLY A 1022 -14.88 50.92 -1.37
C GLY A 1022 -15.01 50.20 -2.72
N VAL A 1023 -14.12 49.25 -3.01
CA VAL A 1023 -14.24 48.40 -4.21
C VAL A 1023 -15.35 47.39 -3.95
N THR A 1024 -16.38 47.38 -4.80
CA THR A 1024 -17.61 46.52 -4.71
C THR A 1024 -18.59 46.83 -3.57
N THR A 1025 -18.18 47.57 -2.54
CA THR A 1025 -19.02 47.99 -1.40
C THR A 1025 -18.85 49.48 -1.12
N LYS A 1026 -19.71 50.08 -0.29
CA LYS A 1026 -19.43 51.43 0.21
C LYS A 1026 -18.23 51.38 1.14
N LEU A 1027 -17.33 52.36 1.00
CA LEU A 1027 -16.20 52.57 1.90
C LEU A 1027 -16.68 52.65 3.36
N ASP A 1028 -16.12 51.79 4.21
CA ASP A 1028 -16.44 51.65 5.63
C ASP A 1028 -15.21 51.15 6.40
N PHE A 1029 -14.51 52.07 7.05
CA PHE A 1029 -13.34 51.73 7.85
C PHE A 1029 -13.66 50.95 9.13
N GLN A 1030 -14.86 51.11 9.71
CA GLN A 1030 -15.24 50.38 10.92
C GLN A 1030 -15.48 48.90 10.61
N ALA A 1031 -16.14 48.62 9.48
CA ALA A 1031 -16.24 47.27 8.97
C ALA A 1031 -14.87 46.68 8.61
N ALA A 1032 -13.99 47.47 7.96
CA ALA A 1032 -12.64 47.04 7.63
C ALA A 1032 -11.82 46.62 8.87
N LEU A 1033 -11.83 47.44 9.92
CA LEU A 1033 -11.18 47.15 11.20
C LEU A 1033 -11.67 45.84 11.80
N LYS A 1034 -12.98 45.64 11.87
CA LYS A 1034 -13.57 44.42 12.42
C LYS A 1034 -13.10 43.18 11.67
N TYR A 1035 -13.18 43.20 10.34
CA TYR A 1035 -12.71 42.08 9.51
C TYR A 1035 -11.20 41.83 9.67
N TYR A 1036 -10.39 42.88 9.73
CA TYR A 1036 -8.95 42.73 9.94
C TYR A 1036 -8.61 42.21 11.35
N GLU A 1037 -9.33 42.64 12.39
CA GLU A 1037 -9.16 42.13 13.75
C GLU A 1037 -9.51 40.63 13.83
N GLU A 1038 -10.65 40.22 13.27
CA GLU A 1038 -11.05 38.81 13.20
C GLU A 1038 -10.04 37.96 12.41
N ALA A 1039 -9.61 38.43 11.23
CA ALA A 1039 -8.60 37.75 10.42
C ALA A 1039 -7.25 37.65 11.15
N SER A 1040 -6.82 38.73 11.81
CA SER A 1040 -5.57 38.77 12.57
C SER A 1040 -5.59 37.84 13.79
N GLN A 1041 -6.73 37.69 14.47
CA GLN A 1041 -6.89 36.74 15.58
C GLN A 1041 -6.75 35.28 15.11
N GLN A 1042 -7.12 35.00 13.86
CA GLN A 1042 -6.91 33.71 13.21
C GLN A 1042 -5.51 33.57 12.57
N GLY A 1043 -4.60 34.51 12.86
CA GLY A 1043 -3.21 34.46 12.41
C GLY A 1043 -2.95 34.99 11.00
N ASN A 1044 -3.88 35.73 10.38
CA ASN A 1044 -3.65 36.33 9.06
C ASN A 1044 -2.71 37.54 9.14
N GLU A 1045 -1.50 37.41 8.61
CA GLU A 1045 -0.47 38.45 8.69
C GLU A 1045 -0.75 39.67 7.82
N LYS A 1046 -1.41 39.48 6.66
CA LYS A 1046 -1.81 40.59 5.80
C LYS A 1046 -2.79 41.50 6.53
N ALA A 1047 -3.73 40.92 7.27
CA ALA A 1047 -4.63 41.66 8.14
C ALA A 1047 -3.90 42.34 9.31
N MET A 1048 -2.91 41.66 9.91
CA MET A 1048 -2.10 42.23 10.99
C MET A 1048 -1.29 43.46 10.52
N LEU A 1049 -0.71 43.40 9.32
CA LEU A 1049 -0.03 44.53 8.67
C LEU A 1049 -1.00 45.68 8.37
N ALA A 1050 -2.19 45.36 7.84
CA ALA A 1050 -3.23 46.35 7.60
C ALA A 1050 -3.63 47.08 8.90
N LEU A 1051 -3.85 46.35 10.00
CA LEU A 1051 -4.12 46.95 11.30
C LEU A 1051 -2.96 47.81 11.80
N ALA A 1052 -1.72 47.32 11.69
CA ALA A 1052 -0.53 48.07 12.10
C ALA A 1052 -0.44 49.40 11.35
N ARG A 1053 -0.72 49.41 10.04
CA ARG A 1053 -0.82 50.62 9.21
C ARG A 1053 -1.96 51.52 9.66
N MET A 1054 -3.15 50.97 9.89
CA MET A 1054 -4.32 51.77 10.29
C MET A 1054 -4.09 52.50 11.62
N TYR A 1055 -3.49 51.83 12.61
CA TYR A 1055 -3.11 52.47 13.88
C TYR A 1055 -1.93 53.44 13.73
N HIS A 1056 -0.97 53.16 12.83
CA HIS A 1056 0.17 54.06 12.59
C HIS A 1056 -0.28 55.42 12.04
N TYR A 1057 -1.20 55.41 11.07
CA TYR A 1057 -1.67 56.63 10.37
C TYR A 1057 -3.03 57.16 10.83
N GLY A 1058 -3.72 56.49 11.76
CA GLY A 1058 -5.06 56.89 12.22
C GLY A 1058 -6.15 56.72 11.15
N LEU A 1059 -6.13 55.62 10.39
CA LEU A 1059 -7.09 55.36 9.31
C LEU A 1059 -8.38 54.77 9.87
N GLY A 1060 -9.43 55.58 9.99
CA GLY A 1060 -10.72 55.14 10.55
C GLY A 1060 -10.69 54.80 12.05
N VAL A 1061 -9.54 55.00 12.69
CA VAL A 1061 -9.27 54.92 14.13
C VAL A 1061 -8.45 56.12 14.55
N ASN A 1062 -8.41 56.39 15.86
CA ASN A 1062 -7.41 57.31 16.39
C ASN A 1062 -6.01 56.72 16.20
N GLN A 1063 -5.05 57.59 15.88
CA GLN A 1063 -3.65 57.20 15.76
C GLN A 1063 -3.14 56.62 17.09
N ASP A 1064 -2.54 55.43 17.04
CA ASP A 1064 -2.00 54.71 18.20
C ASP A 1064 -0.69 53.99 17.81
N GLN A 1065 0.42 54.70 17.98
CA GLN A 1065 1.74 54.19 17.62
C GLN A 1065 2.18 53.01 18.51
N LYS A 1066 1.70 52.91 19.75
CA LYS A 1066 2.03 51.80 20.65
C LYS A 1066 1.35 50.51 20.20
N ARG A 1067 0.06 50.57 19.87
CA ARG A 1067 -0.69 49.42 19.35
C ARG A 1067 -0.13 48.99 17.99
N SER A 1068 0.19 49.93 17.12
CA SER A 1068 0.89 49.67 15.86
C SER A 1068 2.24 48.98 16.07
N ALA A 1069 3.07 49.48 16.99
CA ALA A 1069 4.38 48.89 17.32
C ALA A 1069 4.26 47.45 17.83
N THR A 1070 3.23 47.18 18.64
CA THR A 1070 2.97 45.82 19.15
C THR A 1070 2.67 44.84 18.02
N LEU A 1071 1.88 45.27 17.02
CA LEU A 1071 1.58 44.44 15.85
C LEU A 1071 2.82 44.23 14.97
N TYR A 1072 3.60 45.29 14.73
CA TYR A 1072 4.87 45.17 14.00
C TYR A 1072 5.88 44.28 14.73
N GLN A 1073 5.96 44.33 16.07
CA GLN A 1073 6.81 43.43 16.84
C GLN A 1073 6.44 41.96 16.61
N LYS A 1074 5.16 41.60 16.67
CA LYS A 1074 4.71 40.21 16.40
C LYS A 1074 5.11 39.71 15.01
N LEU A 1075 5.01 40.57 14.00
CA LEU A 1075 5.42 40.24 12.63
C LEU A 1075 6.95 40.23 12.45
N ALA A 1076 7.66 41.13 13.14
CA ALA A 1076 9.12 41.18 13.14
C ALA A 1076 9.74 39.96 13.81
N ASP A 1077 9.09 39.41 14.84
CA ASP A 1077 9.46 38.15 15.50
C ASP A 1077 9.34 36.95 14.54
N ARG A 1078 8.43 37.05 13.55
CA ARG A 1078 8.29 36.14 12.40
C ARG A 1078 9.11 36.57 11.18
N GLN A 1079 10.09 37.43 11.39
CA GLN A 1079 11.06 37.88 10.38
C GLN A 1079 10.47 38.59 9.16
N ASN A 1080 9.26 39.15 9.30
CA ASN A 1080 8.70 40.01 8.27
C ASN A 1080 9.57 41.25 8.10
N ALA A 1081 10.26 41.35 6.96
CA ALA A 1081 11.27 42.39 6.70
C ALA A 1081 10.69 43.81 6.76
N TYR A 1082 9.44 43.98 6.33
CA TYR A 1082 8.75 45.27 6.37
C TYR A 1082 8.39 45.66 7.81
N ALA A 1083 7.89 44.72 8.61
CA ALA A 1083 7.60 44.97 10.02
C ALA A 1083 8.87 45.28 10.82
N GLN A 1084 9.98 44.59 10.54
CA GLN A 1084 11.29 44.90 11.12
C GLN A 1084 11.75 46.32 10.75
N TYR A 1085 11.56 46.73 9.50
CA TYR A 1085 11.85 48.09 9.05
C TYR A 1085 11.04 49.13 9.83
N GLN A 1086 9.71 48.98 9.88
CA GLN A 1086 8.80 49.91 10.56
C GLN A 1086 9.03 49.97 12.08
N LEU A 1087 9.33 48.83 12.69
CA LEU A 1087 9.66 48.80 14.11
C LEU A 1087 11.05 49.42 14.39
N GLY A 1088 12.00 49.23 13.48
CA GLY A 1088 13.33 49.82 13.56
C GLY A 1088 13.28 51.34 13.53
N THR A 1089 12.48 51.93 12.65
CA THR A 1089 12.24 53.38 12.59
C THR A 1089 11.55 53.89 13.86
N TYR A 1090 10.56 53.16 14.39
CA TYR A 1090 9.92 53.53 15.66
C TYR A 1090 10.90 53.66 16.82
N TYR A 1091 11.86 52.76 16.94
CA TYR A 1091 12.88 52.83 17.98
C TYR A 1091 13.90 53.95 17.75
N LEU A 1092 14.23 54.27 16.50
CA LEU A 1092 15.11 55.40 16.17
C LEU A 1092 14.47 56.75 16.49
N ASP A 1093 13.17 56.87 16.27
CA ASP A 1093 12.42 58.11 16.41
C ASP A 1093 11.81 58.28 17.81
N GLY A 1094 11.65 57.20 18.57
CA GLY A 1094 10.99 57.20 19.89
C GLY A 1094 9.47 57.35 19.81
N THR A 1095 8.86 57.02 18.66
CA THR A 1095 7.42 57.20 18.41
C THR A 1095 6.56 56.17 19.14
N ALA A 1096 7.10 54.98 19.42
CA ALA A 1096 6.40 53.93 20.15
C ALA A 1096 6.67 53.89 21.66
N GLY A 1097 7.42 54.85 22.22
CA GLY A 1097 7.89 54.82 23.60
C GLY A 1097 9.22 55.54 23.79
N GLU A 1098 10.16 54.93 24.50
CA GLU A 1098 11.51 55.50 24.61
C GLU A 1098 12.30 55.32 23.31
N ARG A 1099 13.15 56.29 23.00
CA ARG A 1099 14.07 56.23 21.86
C ARG A 1099 15.22 55.26 22.17
N ILE A 1100 15.34 54.19 21.39
CA ILE A 1100 16.35 53.12 21.58
C ILE A 1100 17.11 52.90 20.25
N PRO A 1101 18.07 53.78 19.90
CA PRO A 1101 18.67 53.80 18.56
C PRO A 1101 19.40 52.50 18.18
N ASP A 1102 20.09 51.86 19.12
CA ASP A 1102 20.83 50.62 18.85
C ASP A 1102 19.90 49.47 18.46
N LYS A 1103 18.76 49.34 19.16
CA LYS A 1103 17.73 48.37 18.82
C LYS A 1103 17.10 48.68 17.45
N GLY A 1104 16.87 49.96 17.17
CA GLY A 1104 16.37 50.41 15.88
C GLY A 1104 17.32 50.07 14.73
N LYS A 1105 18.62 50.35 14.89
CA LYS A 1105 19.66 50.01 13.91
C LYS A 1105 19.73 48.50 13.67
N PHE A 1106 19.74 47.69 14.74
CA PHE A 1106 19.76 46.23 14.63
C PHE A 1106 18.58 45.68 13.82
N LEU A 1107 17.36 46.16 14.08
CA LEU A 1107 16.17 45.75 13.33
C LEU A 1107 16.25 46.15 11.85
N LEU A 1108 16.80 47.33 11.55
CA LEU A 1108 17.04 47.75 10.17
C LEU A 1108 18.08 46.87 9.46
N GLU A 1109 19.14 46.47 10.16
CA GLU A 1109 20.14 45.53 9.63
C GLU A 1109 19.48 44.19 9.27
N GLN A 1110 18.62 43.66 10.16
CA GLN A 1110 17.84 42.46 9.90
C GLN A 1110 16.89 42.64 8.71
N ALA A 1111 16.14 43.74 8.66
CA ALA A 1111 15.23 44.05 7.55
C ALA A 1111 15.97 44.13 6.21
N SER A 1112 17.12 44.81 6.19
CA SER A 1112 17.99 44.97 5.01
C SER A 1112 18.53 43.62 4.52
N GLN A 1113 18.97 42.76 5.45
CA GLN A 1113 19.39 41.39 5.13
C GLN A 1113 18.19 40.59 4.58
N ASN A 1114 17.00 40.74 5.16
CA ASN A 1114 15.76 40.12 4.69
C ASN A 1114 15.18 40.77 3.41
N GLY A 1115 15.98 41.57 2.69
CA GLY A 1115 15.64 42.08 1.36
C GLY A 1115 14.83 43.39 1.36
N ASN A 1116 14.60 44.01 2.53
CA ASN A 1116 13.93 45.30 2.59
C ASN A 1116 14.87 46.42 2.10
N LYS A 1117 14.53 47.05 0.98
CA LYS A 1117 15.36 48.06 0.33
C LYS A 1117 15.42 49.36 1.13
N GLN A 1118 14.31 49.72 1.76
CA GLN A 1118 14.12 50.93 2.56
C GLN A 1118 15.03 50.90 3.78
N ALA A 1119 15.07 49.77 4.49
CA ALA A 1119 15.97 49.57 5.61
C ALA A 1119 17.44 49.72 5.21
N ARG A 1120 17.84 49.18 4.05
CA ARG A 1120 19.20 49.35 3.51
C ARG A 1120 19.54 50.82 3.28
N GLN A 1121 18.62 51.58 2.68
CA GLN A 1121 18.81 53.01 2.44
C GLN A 1121 18.87 53.81 3.74
N VAL A 1122 18.07 53.45 4.76
CA VAL A 1122 18.14 54.09 6.08
C VAL A 1122 19.49 53.81 6.75
N LEU A 1123 20.00 52.58 6.69
CA LEU A 1123 21.32 52.22 7.24
C LEU A 1123 22.46 52.99 6.59
N GLN A 1124 22.50 53.03 5.25
CA GLN A 1124 23.52 53.78 4.51
C GLN A 1124 23.56 55.26 4.93
N ARG A 1125 22.40 55.84 5.24
CA ARG A 1125 22.29 57.22 5.71
C ARG A 1125 22.67 57.40 7.17
N LEU A 1126 22.32 56.45 8.05
CA LEU A 1126 22.79 56.45 9.43
C LEU A 1126 24.32 56.35 9.52
N GLU A 1127 24.94 55.65 8.58
CA GLU A 1127 26.40 55.58 8.43
C GLU A 1127 26.98 56.90 7.88
N ALA A 1128 26.26 57.59 6.99
CA ALA A 1128 26.69 58.84 6.37
C ALA A 1128 26.53 60.09 7.26
N ASN A 1129 25.51 60.15 8.13
CA ASN A 1129 25.19 61.32 8.96
C ASN A 1129 25.01 60.94 10.45
N GLN A 1130 25.96 61.32 11.32
CA GLN A 1130 25.83 61.20 12.78
C GLN A 1130 24.85 62.22 13.42
N GLY A 1131 23.65 62.42 12.85
CA GLY A 1131 22.63 63.26 13.50
C GLY A 1131 21.48 63.74 12.62
N LYS A 1132 20.28 63.23 12.94
CA LYS A 1132 18.94 63.56 12.41
C LYS A 1132 18.66 63.14 10.96
N VAL A 1133 17.82 62.11 10.82
CA VAL A 1133 17.16 61.73 9.57
C VAL A 1133 15.70 62.17 9.67
N SER A 1134 15.32 63.25 8.98
CA SER A 1134 13.93 63.50 8.58
C SER A 1134 13.92 63.43 7.07
N PHE A 1135 12.98 62.69 6.47
CA PHE A 1135 13.13 62.33 5.05
C PHE A 1135 11.86 62.02 4.26
N ILE A 1136 11.78 62.60 3.06
CA ILE A 1136 10.89 62.21 1.96
C ILE A 1136 11.77 61.77 0.78
N GLU A 1137 11.48 60.59 0.21
CA GLU A 1137 12.25 60.00 -0.91
C GLU A 1137 11.74 60.48 -2.27
N PRO A 1138 12.61 60.88 -3.22
CA PRO A 1138 12.26 60.94 -4.63
C PRO A 1138 12.19 59.51 -5.21
N ILE A 1139 11.11 59.20 -5.91
CA ILE A 1139 10.88 57.89 -6.54
C ILE A 1139 11.65 57.85 -7.88
N GLU A 1140 12.66 56.98 -8.01
CA GLU A 1140 13.29 56.70 -9.31
C GLU A 1140 12.37 55.81 -10.16
N MET A 1141 11.80 56.38 -11.21
CA MET A 1141 10.89 55.70 -12.14
C MET A 1141 11.66 55.03 -13.27
N ASN A 1142 12.11 53.80 -13.09
CA ASN A 1142 12.71 53.04 -14.18
C ASN A 1142 11.78 52.02 -14.86
N ASP A 1143 10.70 51.56 -14.20
CA ASP A 1143 9.69 50.70 -14.85
C ASP A 1143 8.33 50.82 -14.13
N VAL A 1144 7.34 51.47 -14.77
CA VAL A 1144 5.97 51.56 -14.24
C VAL A 1144 5.25 50.24 -14.54
N PRO A 1145 4.64 49.56 -13.55
CA PRO A 1145 3.88 48.33 -13.80
C PRO A 1145 2.72 48.57 -14.77
N ALA A 1146 2.50 47.63 -15.68
CA ALA A 1146 1.28 47.57 -16.48
C ALA A 1146 0.11 47.19 -15.56
N LEU A 1147 -0.68 48.17 -15.14
CA LEU A 1147 -1.94 47.94 -14.43
C LEU A 1147 -3.04 47.80 -15.50
N GLU A 1148 -3.67 46.64 -15.56
CA GLU A 1148 -4.71 46.32 -16.56
C GLU A 1148 -6.06 47.02 -16.29
N SER A 1149 -6.22 47.79 -15.20
CA SER A 1149 -7.51 48.41 -14.82
C SER A 1149 -7.59 49.92 -15.09
N SER A 1150 -8.78 50.39 -15.48
CA SER A 1150 -9.08 51.82 -15.71
C SER A 1150 -9.80 52.52 -14.56
N ASP A 1151 -10.12 51.85 -13.44
CA ASP A 1151 -10.88 52.47 -12.32
C ASP A 1151 -10.00 52.79 -11.11
N ALA A 1152 -10.15 54.01 -10.57
CA ALA A 1152 -9.32 54.54 -9.48
C ALA A 1152 -9.36 53.69 -8.19
N ASP A 1153 -10.53 53.19 -7.80
CA ASP A 1153 -10.68 52.34 -6.59
C ASP A 1153 -9.89 51.03 -6.71
N ARG A 1154 -9.74 50.48 -7.91
CA ARG A 1154 -9.05 49.20 -8.16
C ARG A 1154 -7.54 49.37 -8.13
N ILE A 1155 -7.04 50.41 -8.77
CA ILE A 1155 -5.64 50.82 -8.67
C ILE A 1155 -5.28 51.09 -7.19
N TYR A 1156 -6.21 51.66 -6.43
CA TYR A 1156 -6.03 51.88 -4.99
C TYR A 1156 -5.96 50.59 -4.19
N LEU A 1157 -6.84 49.62 -4.51
CA LEU A 1157 -6.83 48.29 -3.90
C LEU A 1157 -5.52 47.56 -4.17
N ASP A 1158 -5.00 47.62 -5.39
CA ASP A 1158 -3.70 47.04 -5.73
C ASP A 1158 -2.58 47.69 -4.92
N ALA A 1159 -2.57 49.01 -4.81
CA ALA A 1159 -1.63 49.73 -3.95
C ALA A 1159 -1.69 49.28 -2.49
N LEU A 1160 -2.88 49.17 -1.89
CA LEU A 1160 -3.02 48.73 -0.50
C LEU A 1160 -2.64 47.25 -0.31
N ASN A 1161 -2.92 46.41 -1.30
CA ASN A 1161 -2.49 45.01 -1.31
C ASN A 1161 -0.97 44.87 -1.29
N GLU A 1162 -0.27 45.63 -2.13
CA GLU A 1162 1.20 45.63 -2.15
C GLU A 1162 1.77 46.15 -0.82
N TRP A 1163 1.14 47.18 -0.24
CA TRP A 1163 1.53 47.67 1.07
C TRP A 1163 1.35 46.62 2.18
N ASN A 1164 0.20 45.94 2.20
CA ASN A 1164 -0.11 44.87 3.17
C ASN A 1164 0.73 43.60 2.96
N ARG A 1165 1.50 43.51 1.88
CA ARG A 1165 2.53 42.48 1.63
C ARG A 1165 3.94 42.94 1.97
N GLY A 1166 4.10 44.20 2.40
CA GLY A 1166 5.39 44.81 2.72
C GLY A 1166 6.16 45.34 1.51
N ASP A 1167 5.56 45.41 0.32
CA ASP A 1167 6.15 46.03 -0.88
C ASP A 1167 5.70 47.51 -0.98
N GLU A 1168 6.18 48.29 -0.02
CA GLU A 1168 5.84 49.71 0.09
C GLU A 1168 6.32 50.51 -1.14
N SER A 1169 7.45 50.13 -1.76
CA SER A 1169 7.95 50.79 -2.97
C SER A 1169 6.96 50.64 -4.13
N MET A 1170 6.49 49.42 -4.37
CA MET A 1170 5.48 49.17 -5.40
C MET A 1170 4.18 49.91 -5.07
N SER A 1171 3.74 49.88 -3.81
CA SER A 1171 2.57 50.64 -3.36
C SER A 1171 2.71 52.14 -3.65
N ARG A 1172 3.85 52.76 -3.30
CA ARG A 1172 4.15 54.18 -3.60
C ARG A 1172 4.06 54.49 -5.08
N MET A 1173 4.64 53.64 -5.94
CA MET A 1173 4.60 53.82 -7.39
C MET A 1173 3.17 53.75 -7.94
N ILE A 1174 2.37 52.79 -7.48
CA ILE A 1174 0.96 52.64 -7.87
C ILE A 1174 0.15 53.85 -7.39
N LEU A 1175 0.32 54.27 -6.13
CA LEU A 1175 -0.36 55.44 -5.55
C LEU A 1175 0.02 56.74 -6.26
N GLN A 1176 1.30 56.94 -6.60
CA GLN A 1176 1.76 58.12 -7.33
C GLN A 1176 1.07 58.24 -8.69
N ARG A 1177 1.06 57.13 -9.44
CA ARG A 1177 0.35 57.06 -10.73
C ARG A 1177 -1.13 57.35 -10.55
N LEU A 1178 -1.76 56.75 -9.54
CA LEU A 1178 -3.18 56.95 -9.24
C LEU A 1178 -3.52 58.40 -8.92
N VAL A 1179 -2.74 59.07 -8.07
CA VAL A 1179 -2.95 60.49 -7.72
C VAL A 1179 -2.68 61.41 -8.91
N THR A 1180 -1.74 61.03 -9.80
CA THR A 1180 -1.46 61.78 -11.03
C THR A 1180 -2.60 61.64 -12.04
N GLN A 1181 -3.15 60.44 -12.22
CA GLN A 1181 -4.21 60.16 -13.18
C GLN A 1181 -5.60 60.57 -12.66
N TYR A 1182 -5.82 60.47 -11.35
CA TYR A 1182 -7.09 60.73 -10.66
C TYR A 1182 -6.88 61.66 -9.46
N PRO A 1183 -6.54 62.95 -9.68
CA PRO A 1183 -6.18 63.88 -8.61
C PRO A 1183 -7.31 64.17 -7.61
N ASN A 1184 -8.56 63.92 -8.01
CA ASN A 1184 -9.74 64.07 -7.16
C ASN A 1184 -10.09 62.80 -6.36
N PHE A 1185 -9.35 61.71 -6.53
CA PHE A 1185 -9.56 60.47 -5.79
C PHE A 1185 -8.94 60.58 -4.38
N ILE A 1186 -9.72 61.17 -3.47
CA ILE A 1186 -9.30 61.53 -2.10
C ILE A 1186 -8.66 60.35 -1.32
N PRO A 1187 -9.18 59.10 -1.36
CA PRO A 1187 -8.59 58.00 -0.62
C PRO A 1187 -7.14 57.71 -1.02
N ALA A 1188 -6.84 57.64 -2.32
CA ALA A 1188 -5.46 57.44 -2.78
C ALA A 1188 -4.58 58.66 -2.54
N LYS A 1189 -5.13 59.88 -2.67
CA LYS A 1189 -4.38 61.09 -2.33
C LYS A 1189 -3.95 61.06 -0.86
N ARG A 1190 -4.85 60.71 0.05
CA ARG A 1190 -4.53 60.54 1.48
C ARG A 1190 -3.49 59.44 1.69
N ALA A 1191 -3.64 58.27 1.08
CA ALA A 1191 -2.67 57.19 1.22
C ALA A 1191 -1.29 57.55 0.63
N TYR A 1192 -1.27 58.23 -0.52
CA TYR A 1192 -0.05 58.75 -1.15
C TYR A 1192 0.61 59.85 -0.31
N GLU A 1193 -0.18 60.74 0.29
CA GLU A 1193 0.33 61.72 1.23
C GLU A 1193 0.89 61.03 2.48
N GLN A 1194 0.18 60.06 3.05
CA GLN A 1194 0.59 59.32 4.25
C GLN A 1194 1.88 58.53 4.07
N ILE A 1195 1.99 57.79 2.96
CA ILE A 1195 3.19 57.02 2.65
C ILE A 1195 4.37 57.99 2.44
N ASN A 1196 4.15 59.20 1.89
CA ASN A 1196 5.19 60.18 1.61
C ASN A 1196 5.40 61.26 2.70
N GLN A 1197 4.57 61.33 3.74
CA GLN A 1197 4.66 62.36 4.78
C GLN A 1197 5.68 61.97 5.85
N ALA A 1198 6.90 62.50 5.68
CA ALA A 1198 7.76 62.97 6.78
C ALA A 1198 7.72 64.50 6.94
N GLN A 1199 6.77 65.19 6.29
CA GLN A 1199 6.52 66.62 6.46
C GLN A 1199 5.03 66.86 6.61
N LEU A 1200 4.56 67.05 7.85
CA LEU A 1200 3.46 67.95 8.24
C LEU A 1200 3.15 67.84 9.75
N GLY A 1201 4.17 67.59 10.57
CA GLY A 1201 4.08 67.60 12.02
C GLY A 1201 5.24 68.36 12.64
N ASN A 1202 5.46 69.61 12.23
CA ASN A 1202 6.26 70.61 12.97
C ASN A 1202 6.12 72.03 12.40
N THR A 1203 4.90 72.43 12.10
CA THR A 1203 4.53 73.85 12.02
C THR A 1203 3.21 74.00 12.78
N TYR A 1204 3.22 74.86 13.81
CA TYR A 1204 2.21 75.07 14.86
C TYR A 1204 2.32 74.17 16.10
N SER A 1205 3.37 74.39 16.91
CA SER A 1205 3.26 75.02 18.23
C SER A 1205 4.63 75.41 18.75
#